data_AF-A0A6C0C7N0-F1
#
_entry.id   AF-A0A6C0C7N0-F1
#
_cell.length_a   1.000
_cell.length_b   1.000
_cell.length_c   1.000
_cell.angle_alpha   90.00
_cell.angle_beta   90.00
_cell.angle_gamma   90.00
#
_symmetry.space_group_name_H-M   'P 1'
#
loop_
_entity.id
_entity.type
_entity.pdbx_description
1 polymer ?
#
loop_
_entity_poly.entity_id
_entity_poly.type
_entity_poly.pdbx_seq_one_letter_code
_entity_poly.pdbx_strand_id
1 'polypeptide(L)'
;MQSSPEKNVFSVKKNNLKVCECDFDPQMVYLVEEKGCPLTDRYMITICDYLKDVEKQTQVCNKKLVLLCKKGVEMIADSECFRHKDHEYFVDKSLIKWRKEWLDCFDGKTEKQVGNRRADVLIHENIVIEFLHSKLLRDNINARNKNYSQCNKQIYWVIECNESIDVERIRDRKRRIIFKKDIWKYDLFDNDYVYLNYKHKIYRIKPGDVKSGIIDVADYKSERHFVKEMKRGMVTWNDVKIQRGVIYYNQRGAGCGKTYESIQLLGTNGSNISADKDTFIYLTKMHSAKEVIYNELREQYNRGDLSHLNCTKQNIDNDGKKQYKMEYHNNQTGKNIQIIIGTIDSFIFAITTKKVSDNDLFRAIAKSIKQGYIHETAGGKVSDAGSIRYAQAKNVKLNVRCLIIIDEAQDLNKDYIEAFSEIVETTGIDVYVIGDKLQSIWGEHNVMTFLEKNNLSTDIVPSTGENCVKRFHEEDFIKFVNNIIEFKKYNLPHINSICDGSRCKYIHNDHKKPCNVFEVPCIYSGDTDQEKVDALVDKIINYMKYEIQEYNYKPNNFMFIFPILAKNTLANRIESKVQDFWIEQFKDPEYVQNVLLNDEYWKENLNDKFHKYVCLHKSEEGQSINLTESEHMTRILSIHSSKGNGCEVIFLLGLTEKTLVKFSKMPCNLVYDSLLHVSLTRQKKSLYVGVQNNNDDVWNRFQNVCNIESDKNIPPQIQYISRYNSYDGVITYAFDNLDLFEIIEKEIITPSNFAKLLPKFSDEKKIIDWGHHQIRFAVFWYSIMSSIVENEKMEQYGDQFKAVLANISELSIGKYTHNDYYKKLDEISNNNRKREYIKNKEIPILCLGDDTRSIYHKYKDTLFDFMKNIQSKTATQMIKGERLPKLCAMESIVMMYMIQIMKKGKYSEITIMDVYNIMYCYDDCSNSINHQHHTDCLCANIFHEADNFEQNASHKEIRSSMVNHYENIENIKTMYGNYVAYIQKFLKDDTEFIYNVYHNVYYGIKNENMSIMQSFPIVAHSENHVIFFVIKPQFNKLNFDRVMFDVIFNAFILGNCRDENNLKRFSNKKIVACIFTFDSNRPIFCNPKSYKHKDILKKCLKEYLMNKYAKNHEMVYNFYEYYKNNAPQNTNVIEYVNNELMLNNYKKIPMYIKHFFTGLKDKPEILKIDFLDQLNKYLEEKVDGFIS
;
A
#
# COMPACT_ATOMS: atom_id res chain seq x y z
N MET A 1 36.56 -34.54 12.82
CA MET A 1 37.76 -34.75 12.00
C MET A 1 37.94 -33.54 11.11
N GLN A 2 39.14 -32.96 11.16
CA GLN A 2 39.66 -31.86 10.35
C GLN A 2 39.41 -32.14 8.85
N SER A 3 39.14 -31.16 7.98
CA SER A 3 40.12 -30.19 7.51
C SER A 3 39.49 -28.96 6.81
N SER A 4 40.28 -27.90 6.80
CA SER A 4 40.08 -26.52 6.33
C SER A 4 39.72 -26.34 4.84
N PRO A 5 39.00 -25.25 4.47
CA PRO A 5 38.90 -24.80 3.09
C PRO A 5 40.14 -23.99 2.67
N GLU A 6 40.71 -24.37 1.53
CA GLU A 6 41.82 -23.70 0.86
C GLU A 6 41.46 -22.27 0.45
N LYS A 7 42.43 -21.38 0.66
CA LYS A 7 42.44 -20.00 0.19
C LYS A 7 42.51 -20.00 -1.35
N ASN A 8 41.43 -19.59 -2.00
CA ASN A 8 41.47 -19.15 -3.40
C ASN A 8 42.33 -17.89 -3.51
N VAL A 9 43.55 -18.06 -4.02
CA VAL A 9 44.44 -16.99 -4.44
C VAL A 9 43.83 -16.36 -5.70
N PHE A 10 43.57 -15.05 -5.64
CA PHE A 10 43.18 -14.23 -6.78
C PHE A 10 44.23 -14.34 -7.89
N SER A 11 43.85 -14.92 -9.03
CA SER A 11 44.61 -14.83 -10.27
C SER A 11 44.43 -13.42 -10.85
N VAL A 12 45.34 -12.52 -10.50
CA VAL A 12 45.46 -11.21 -11.16
C VAL A 12 45.91 -11.47 -12.59
N LYS A 13 45.07 -11.10 -13.56
CA LYS A 13 45.46 -11.02 -14.97
C LYS A 13 46.68 -10.10 -15.09
N LYS A 14 47.82 -10.67 -15.48
CA LYS A 14 49.02 -9.92 -15.89
C LYS A 14 48.68 -9.09 -17.12
N ASN A 15 48.36 -7.81 -16.92
CA ASN A 15 48.49 -6.81 -17.97
C ASN A 15 49.97 -6.40 -18.08
N ASN A 16 50.44 -6.32 -19.32
CA ASN A 16 51.81 -6.05 -19.76
C ASN A 16 52.58 -4.97 -18.98
N LEU A 17 53.30 -5.37 -17.93
CA LEU A 17 54.42 -4.62 -17.37
C LEU A 17 55.71 -5.24 -17.93
N LYS A 18 56.48 -4.48 -18.71
CA LYS A 18 57.85 -4.87 -19.07
C LYS A 18 58.68 -4.93 -17.79
N VAL A 19 59.24 -6.10 -17.51
CA VAL A 19 60.07 -6.40 -16.34
C VAL A 19 61.45 -5.74 -16.50
N CYS A 20 61.98 -5.18 -15.40
CA CYS A 20 63.38 -4.74 -15.29
C CYS A 20 64.32 -5.93 -15.58
N GLU A 21 65.45 -5.73 -16.25
CA GLU A 21 66.49 -6.77 -16.44
C GLU A 21 67.23 -7.15 -15.13
N CYS A 22 66.81 -6.57 -14.02
CA CYS A 22 67.14 -7.00 -12.69
C CYS A 22 66.09 -8.00 -12.22
N ASP A 23 66.48 -9.25 -11.96
CA ASP A 23 65.66 -10.36 -11.46
C ASP A 23 65.14 -10.07 -10.03
N PHE A 24 64.30 -9.04 -9.93
CA PHE A 24 63.87 -8.38 -8.70
C PHE A 24 62.48 -8.87 -8.31
N ASP A 25 62.32 -9.27 -7.04
CA ASP A 25 61.05 -9.65 -6.46
C ASP A 25 60.34 -8.43 -5.84
N PRO A 26 59.21 -7.95 -6.40
CA PRO A 26 58.46 -6.80 -5.89
C PRO A 26 57.89 -7.00 -4.48
N GLN A 27 57.91 -8.21 -3.94
CA GLN A 27 57.39 -8.53 -2.61
C GLN A 27 58.48 -8.53 -1.53
N MET A 28 59.77 -8.46 -1.87
CA MET A 28 60.88 -8.60 -0.91
C MET A 28 62.05 -7.64 -1.18
N VAL A 29 62.62 -7.10 -0.11
CA VAL A 29 63.82 -6.24 -0.15
C VAL A 29 64.74 -6.50 1.03
N TYR A 30 65.97 -6.02 0.94
CA TYR A 30 66.92 -6.01 2.04
C TYR A 30 66.90 -4.65 2.73
N LEU A 31 66.75 -4.63 4.04
CA LEU A 31 66.72 -3.45 4.87
C LEU A 31 68.03 -3.36 5.67
N VAL A 32 68.89 -2.40 5.34
CA VAL A 32 70.26 -2.28 5.88
C VAL A 32 70.58 -0.84 6.29
N GLU A 33 71.62 -0.62 7.10
CA GLU A 33 71.99 0.72 7.59
C GLU A 33 72.61 1.61 6.51
N GLU A 34 73.36 1.05 5.56
CA GLU A 34 74.02 1.82 4.50
C GLU A 34 74.20 1.05 3.18
N LYS A 35 74.45 1.79 2.09
CA LYS A 35 74.78 1.21 0.78
C LYS A 35 76.17 0.60 0.82
N GLY A 36 76.24 -0.73 0.69
CA GLY A 36 77.49 -1.49 0.68
C GLY A 36 77.52 -2.66 1.67
N CYS A 37 76.55 -2.74 2.60
CA CYS A 37 76.44 -3.89 3.51
C CYS A 37 76.21 -5.21 2.76
N PRO A 38 76.81 -6.33 3.21
CA PRO A 38 76.55 -7.64 2.61
C PRO A 38 75.08 -8.05 2.80
N LEU A 39 74.39 -8.23 1.66
CA LEU A 39 72.97 -8.56 1.60
C LEU A 39 72.76 -10.05 1.89
N THR A 40 72.52 -10.36 3.17
CA THR A 40 72.19 -11.72 3.63
C THR A 40 70.70 -11.83 3.97
N ASP A 41 70.15 -13.04 3.95
CA ASP A 41 68.71 -13.28 4.17
C ASP A 41 68.20 -12.77 5.54
N ARG A 42 69.10 -12.53 6.50
CA ARG A 42 68.79 -11.92 7.80
C ARG A 42 68.24 -10.49 7.68
N TYR A 43 68.60 -9.75 6.64
CA TYR A 43 68.16 -8.38 6.41
C TYR A 43 66.96 -8.30 5.47
N MET A 44 66.45 -9.44 5.01
CA MET A 44 65.33 -9.49 4.08
C MET A 44 64.01 -9.23 4.81
N ILE A 45 63.16 -8.40 4.21
CA ILE A 45 61.83 -8.08 4.71
C ILE A 45 60.81 -8.11 3.57
N THR A 46 59.63 -8.65 3.85
CA THR A 46 58.51 -8.64 2.90
C THR A 46 57.76 -7.32 2.96
N ILE A 47 57.04 -6.95 1.90
CA ILE A 47 56.25 -5.71 1.90
C ILE A 47 55.17 -5.75 2.98
N CYS A 48 54.55 -6.91 3.22
CA CYS A 48 53.55 -7.11 4.26
C CYS A 48 54.11 -6.86 5.68
N ASP A 49 55.35 -7.28 5.94
CA ASP A 49 55.98 -7.11 7.26
C ASP A 49 56.51 -5.68 7.43
N TYR A 50 57.05 -5.10 6.36
CA TYR A 50 57.50 -3.71 6.35
C TYR A 50 56.36 -2.73 6.59
N LEU A 51 55.21 -2.92 5.92
CA LEU A 51 54.03 -2.04 6.08
C LEU A 51 53.39 -2.12 7.48
N LYS A 52 53.64 -3.20 8.24
CA LYS A 52 53.17 -3.35 9.63
C LYS A 52 54.12 -2.75 10.67
N ASP A 53 55.38 -2.51 10.32
CA ASP A 53 56.44 -2.08 11.24
C ASP A 53 56.71 -0.58 11.08
N VAL A 54 55.95 0.23 11.83
CA VAL A 54 56.01 1.70 11.80
C VAL A 54 57.39 2.23 12.20
N GLU A 55 58.10 1.51 13.07
CA GLU A 55 59.44 1.91 13.52
C GLU A 55 60.45 1.79 12.39
N LYS A 56 60.45 0.67 11.65
CA LYS A 56 61.31 0.51 10.46
C LYS A 56 60.99 1.50 9.36
N GLN A 57 59.70 1.78 9.13
CA GLN A 57 59.28 2.82 8.17
C GLN A 57 59.85 4.19 8.56
N THR A 58 59.79 4.53 9.85
CA THR A 58 60.34 5.78 10.38
C THR A 58 61.86 5.83 10.25
N GLN A 59 62.56 4.72 10.50
CA GLN A 59 64.01 4.62 10.35
C GLN A 59 64.46 4.75 8.87
N VAL A 60 63.68 4.21 7.92
CA VAL A 60 63.91 4.43 6.48
C VAL A 60 63.64 5.88 6.08
N CYS A 61 62.54 6.49 6.56
CA CYS A 61 62.24 7.90 6.30
C CYS A 61 63.33 8.84 6.84
N ASN A 62 63.91 8.51 8.00
CA ASN A 62 65.00 9.27 8.61
C ASN A 62 66.39 8.90 8.07
N LYS A 63 66.46 8.07 7.01
CA LYS A 63 67.71 7.60 6.36
C LYS A 63 68.68 6.86 7.30
N LYS A 64 68.18 6.30 8.40
CA LYS A 64 68.96 5.38 9.28
C LYS A 64 69.01 3.97 8.70
N LEU A 65 68.01 3.62 7.89
CA LEU A 65 67.97 2.38 7.13
C LEU A 65 67.65 2.68 5.66
N VAL A 66 68.05 1.78 4.79
CA VAL A 66 67.92 1.85 3.34
C VAL A 66 67.33 0.54 2.84
N LEU A 67 66.33 0.63 1.97
CA LEU A 67 65.76 -0.52 1.27
C LEU A 67 66.60 -0.77 0.01
N LEU A 68 67.11 -1.98 -0.16
CA LEU A 68 67.93 -2.40 -1.30
C LEU A 68 67.37 -3.66 -1.96
N CYS A 69 67.46 -3.74 -3.29
CA CYS A 69 67.24 -5.00 -4.00
C CYS A 69 68.45 -5.93 -3.85
N LYS A 70 68.33 -7.18 -4.29
CA LYS A 70 69.43 -8.17 -4.26
C LYS A 70 70.71 -7.73 -4.97
N LYS A 71 70.62 -6.77 -5.91
CA LYS A 71 71.77 -6.17 -6.61
C LYS A 71 72.32 -4.89 -5.94
N GLY A 72 71.83 -4.53 -4.75
CA GLY A 72 72.27 -3.33 -4.00
C GLY A 72 71.70 -2.01 -4.51
N VAL A 73 70.65 -2.04 -5.33
CA VAL A 73 69.98 -0.82 -5.85
C VAL A 73 68.93 -0.36 -4.87
N GLU A 74 68.85 0.95 -4.64
CA GLU A 74 67.92 1.54 -3.67
C GLU A 74 66.46 1.41 -4.10
N MET A 75 65.61 1.21 -3.10
CA MET A 75 64.21 0.88 -3.25
C MET A 75 63.33 1.78 -2.39
N ILE A 76 62.07 1.87 -2.78
CA ILE A 76 61.00 2.53 -2.04
C ILE A 76 59.82 1.58 -1.92
N ALA A 77 59.07 1.68 -0.83
CA ALA A 77 57.85 0.92 -0.60
C ALA A 77 56.62 1.70 -1.07
N ASP A 78 55.67 1.00 -1.68
CA ASP A 78 54.30 1.45 -1.99
C ASP A 78 53.29 0.62 -1.18
N SER A 79 51.98 0.85 -1.32
CA SER A 79 50.93 0.19 -0.52
C SER A 79 50.85 -1.32 -0.70
N GLU A 80 51.42 -1.88 -1.78
CA GLU A 80 51.33 -3.32 -2.11
C GLU A 80 52.64 -3.96 -2.61
N CYS A 81 53.71 -3.18 -2.83
CA CYS A 81 55.00 -3.70 -3.32
C CYS A 81 56.19 -2.76 -3.05
N PHE A 82 57.41 -3.25 -3.26
CA PHE A 82 58.62 -2.43 -3.36
C PHE A 82 59.00 -2.14 -4.82
N ARG A 83 59.59 -0.98 -5.08
CA ARG A 83 60.06 -0.55 -6.42
C ARG A 83 61.38 0.23 -6.37
N HIS A 84 62.21 0.14 -7.39
CA HIS A 84 63.49 0.87 -7.42
C HIS A 84 63.26 2.38 -7.34
N LYS A 85 64.07 3.05 -6.52
CA LYS A 85 63.96 4.48 -6.23
C LYS A 85 64.19 5.36 -7.47
N ASP A 86 65.04 4.90 -8.39
CA ASP A 86 65.43 5.63 -9.61
C ASP A 86 64.68 5.15 -10.86
N HIS A 87 63.70 4.24 -10.73
CA HIS A 87 62.79 3.92 -11.83
C HIS A 87 61.68 4.97 -11.86
N GLU A 88 61.90 6.05 -12.62
CA GLU A 88 60.81 6.88 -13.11
C GLU A 88 59.78 5.98 -13.80
N TYR A 89 58.51 6.23 -13.48
CA TYR A 89 57.34 5.60 -14.05
C TYR A 89 57.60 5.17 -15.51
N PHE A 90 57.43 3.88 -15.83
CA PHE A 90 57.15 3.50 -17.21
C PHE A 90 55.71 3.94 -17.51
N VAL A 91 55.61 5.25 -17.72
CA VAL A 91 54.47 5.98 -18.22
C VAL A 91 54.20 5.44 -19.63
N ASP A 92 52.94 5.13 -19.94
CA ASP A 92 52.51 4.87 -21.31
C ASP A 92 53.06 5.98 -22.22
N LYS A 93 53.64 5.66 -23.38
CA LYS A 93 54.19 6.68 -24.28
C LYS A 93 53.11 7.70 -24.71
N SER A 94 51.83 7.33 -24.63
CA SER A 94 50.68 8.22 -24.83
C SER A 94 50.54 9.28 -23.71
N LEU A 95 50.79 8.92 -22.45
CA LEU A 95 50.68 9.75 -21.24
C LEU A 95 51.69 10.92 -21.23
N ILE A 96 52.94 10.67 -21.62
CA ILE A 96 53.97 11.73 -21.72
C ILE A 96 53.59 12.68 -22.86
N LYS A 97 53.08 12.15 -23.96
CA LYS A 97 52.78 12.94 -25.15
C LYS A 97 51.69 13.98 -24.89
N TRP A 98 50.55 13.60 -24.31
CA TRP A 98 49.46 14.54 -24.04
C TRP A 98 49.87 15.61 -23.01
N ARG A 99 50.47 15.21 -21.88
CA ARG A 99 50.95 16.17 -20.86
C ARG A 99 52.02 17.11 -21.43
N LYS A 100 52.94 16.59 -22.24
CA LYS A 100 54.00 17.39 -22.90
C LYS A 100 53.45 18.36 -23.93
N GLU A 101 52.50 17.94 -24.76
CA GLU A 101 51.79 18.82 -25.72
C GLU A 101 51.10 20.00 -25.00
N TRP A 102 50.52 19.75 -23.83
CA TRP A 102 49.94 20.81 -23.00
C TRP A 102 50.99 21.74 -22.39
N LEU A 103 52.10 21.21 -21.87
CA LEU A 103 53.21 22.02 -21.34
C LEU A 103 53.82 22.93 -22.43
N ASP A 104 53.99 22.41 -23.65
CA ASP A 104 54.53 23.16 -24.79
C ASP A 104 53.64 24.35 -25.18
N CYS A 105 52.31 24.23 -24.99
CA CYS A 105 51.38 25.34 -25.22
C CYS A 105 51.61 26.55 -24.29
N PHE A 106 52.32 26.37 -23.17
CA PHE A 106 52.66 27.41 -22.19
C PHE A 106 54.11 27.89 -22.28
N ASP A 107 54.69 27.85 -23.49
CA ASP A 107 56.02 28.37 -23.84
C ASP A 107 57.16 27.69 -23.07
N GLY A 108 56.99 26.41 -22.67
CA GLY A 108 58.00 25.68 -21.92
C GLY A 108 58.31 26.29 -20.54
N LYS A 109 57.39 27.10 -19.97
CA LYS A 109 57.47 27.59 -18.57
C LYS A 109 57.15 26.43 -17.62
N THR A 110 58.12 25.54 -17.51
CA THR A 110 58.06 24.23 -16.86
C THR A 110 58.16 24.30 -15.34
N GLU A 111 57.40 23.43 -14.69
CA GLU A 111 57.66 22.85 -13.37
C GLU A 111 58.36 23.76 -12.35
N LYS A 112 57.66 24.82 -11.92
CA LYS A 112 58.13 25.72 -10.87
C LYS A 112 57.80 25.15 -9.49
N GLN A 113 58.77 25.26 -8.58
CA GLN A 113 58.56 24.92 -7.18
C GLN A 113 57.60 25.94 -6.55
N VAL A 114 56.50 25.44 -5.98
CA VAL A 114 55.48 26.20 -5.24
C VAL A 114 55.25 25.47 -3.91
N GLY A 115 55.71 26.07 -2.82
CA GLY A 115 55.76 25.40 -1.52
C GLY A 115 56.64 24.17 -1.57
N ASN A 116 56.11 23.02 -1.14
CA ASN A 116 56.84 21.74 -1.15
C ASN A 116 56.58 20.89 -2.41
N ARG A 117 55.92 21.42 -3.44
CA ARG A 117 55.61 20.69 -4.69
C ARG A 117 56.03 21.46 -5.94
N ARG A 118 56.20 20.74 -7.05
CA ARG A 118 56.39 21.34 -8.38
C ARG A 118 55.06 21.37 -9.11
N ALA A 119 54.61 22.57 -9.49
CA ALA A 119 53.40 22.79 -10.25
C ALA A 119 53.67 22.61 -11.75
N ASP A 120 52.80 21.92 -12.50
CA ASP A 120 53.01 21.69 -13.94
C ASP A 120 53.19 23.02 -14.71
N VAL A 121 52.28 23.98 -14.47
CA VAL A 121 52.36 25.34 -15.03
C VAL A 121 52.03 26.36 -13.96
N LEU A 122 52.85 27.40 -13.85
CA LEU A 122 52.60 28.57 -13.00
C LEU A 122 52.48 29.83 -13.88
N ILE A 123 51.34 30.51 -13.81
CA ILE A 123 51.03 31.72 -14.59
C ILE A 123 50.80 32.90 -13.63
N HIS A 124 51.32 34.08 -13.99
CA HIS A 124 51.16 35.35 -13.24
C HIS A 124 51.49 35.28 -11.74
N GLU A 125 52.38 34.35 -11.39
CA GLU A 125 52.79 34.04 -10.02
C GLU A 125 51.69 33.55 -9.07
N ASN A 126 50.40 33.58 -9.42
CA ASN A 126 49.29 33.22 -8.51
C ASN A 126 48.39 32.08 -9.02
N ILE A 127 48.51 31.65 -10.28
CA ILE A 127 47.68 30.58 -10.86
C ILE A 127 48.52 29.34 -11.16
N VAL A 128 48.15 28.22 -10.57
CA VAL A 128 48.72 26.89 -10.80
C VAL A 128 47.76 26.09 -11.70
N ILE A 129 48.29 25.46 -12.74
CA ILE A 129 47.54 24.49 -13.56
C ILE A 129 48.17 23.12 -13.35
N GLU A 130 47.34 22.11 -13.14
CA GLU A 130 47.75 20.71 -13.01
C GLU A 130 47.04 19.87 -14.10
N PHE A 131 47.82 19.10 -14.85
CA PHE A 131 47.30 18.23 -15.91
C PHE A 131 47.15 16.80 -15.40
N LEU A 132 45.95 16.26 -15.51
CA LEU A 132 45.63 14.93 -14.99
C LEU A 132 45.08 14.00 -16.07
N HIS A 133 45.79 12.90 -16.30
CA HIS A 133 45.39 11.85 -17.23
C HIS A 133 44.92 10.57 -16.51
N SER A 134 45.56 10.21 -15.38
CA SER A 134 45.28 9.00 -14.62
C SER A 134 44.84 9.30 -13.18
N LYS A 135 44.16 8.32 -12.55
CA LYS A 135 43.61 8.45 -11.20
C LYS A 135 44.71 8.72 -10.17
N LEU A 136 44.54 9.76 -9.36
CA LEU A 136 45.32 9.99 -8.13
C LEU A 136 44.53 9.53 -6.90
N LEU A 137 45.26 9.32 -5.78
CA LEU A 137 44.63 9.18 -4.47
C LEU A 137 44.01 10.52 -4.03
N ARG A 138 42.83 10.47 -3.37
CA ARG A 138 42.14 11.67 -2.87
C ARG A 138 43.04 12.50 -1.95
N ASP A 139 43.81 11.84 -1.09
CA ASP A 139 44.77 12.50 -0.20
C ASP A 139 45.85 13.28 -0.96
N ASN A 140 46.26 12.79 -2.14
CA ASN A 140 47.23 13.51 -2.97
C ASN A 140 46.63 14.77 -3.59
N ILE A 141 45.37 14.72 -4.04
CA ILE A 141 44.64 15.88 -4.56
C ILE A 141 44.44 16.90 -3.43
N ASN A 142 43.95 16.45 -2.28
CA ASN A 142 43.74 17.28 -1.09
C ASN A 142 45.05 17.94 -0.62
N ALA A 143 46.16 17.20 -0.62
CA ALA A 143 47.46 17.74 -0.26
C ALA A 143 47.99 18.76 -1.30
N ARG A 144 47.72 18.58 -2.61
CA ARG A 144 48.04 19.61 -3.63
C ARG A 144 47.22 20.86 -3.42
N ASN A 145 45.89 20.71 -3.32
CA ASN A 145 44.96 21.81 -3.08
C ASN A 145 45.37 22.61 -1.83
N LYS A 146 45.69 21.93 -0.73
CA LYS A 146 46.15 22.55 0.52
C LYS A 146 47.51 23.25 0.37
N ASN A 147 48.51 22.61 -0.25
CA ASN A 147 49.83 23.22 -0.44
C ASN A 147 49.75 24.51 -1.25
N TYR A 148 49.02 24.50 -2.36
CA TYR A 148 48.90 25.69 -3.22
C TYR A 148 48.05 26.79 -2.58
N SER A 149 46.97 26.43 -1.88
CA SER A 149 46.18 27.39 -1.09
C SER A 149 47.01 28.07 -0.01
N GLN A 150 47.85 27.32 0.72
CA GLN A 150 48.78 27.88 1.72
C GLN A 150 49.84 28.82 1.11
N CYS A 151 50.14 28.67 -0.18
CA CYS A 151 51.03 29.55 -0.92
C CYS A 151 50.31 30.73 -1.60
N ASN A 152 49.04 30.99 -1.24
CA ASN A 152 48.15 31.97 -1.88
C ASN A 152 48.07 31.80 -3.41
N LYS A 153 48.03 30.54 -3.88
CA LYS A 153 47.89 30.20 -5.30
C LYS A 153 46.52 29.56 -5.56
N GLN A 154 45.89 29.93 -6.67
CA GLN A 154 44.68 29.28 -7.18
C GLN A 154 45.06 28.11 -8.08
N ILE A 155 44.47 26.93 -7.85
CA ILE A 155 44.72 25.73 -8.66
C ILE A 155 43.59 25.49 -9.66
N TYR A 156 43.96 25.15 -10.89
CA TYR A 156 43.07 24.68 -11.94
C TYR A 156 43.48 23.29 -12.42
N TRP A 157 42.54 22.35 -12.33
CA TRP A 157 42.73 20.99 -12.81
C TRP A 157 42.25 20.86 -14.25
N VAL A 158 43.12 20.39 -15.14
CA VAL A 158 42.79 20.07 -16.54
C VAL A 158 42.89 18.57 -16.73
N ILE A 159 41.75 17.92 -16.98
CA ILE A 159 41.60 16.47 -16.93
C ILE A 159 41.33 15.94 -18.34
N GLU A 160 42.14 15.00 -18.82
CA GLU A 160 41.90 14.38 -20.11
C GLU A 160 40.66 13.48 -20.07
N CYS A 161 39.75 13.60 -21.03
CA CYS A 161 38.46 12.91 -21.04
C CYS A 161 38.11 12.23 -22.38
N ASN A 162 39.04 12.15 -23.33
CA ASN A 162 38.81 11.68 -24.71
C ASN A 162 38.07 10.34 -24.82
N GLU A 163 38.30 9.42 -23.88
CA GLU A 163 37.63 8.11 -23.85
C GLU A 163 36.55 7.98 -22.77
N SER A 164 36.44 8.95 -21.86
CA SER A 164 35.66 8.79 -20.63
C SER A 164 34.32 9.51 -20.67
N ILE A 165 34.18 10.51 -21.56
CA ILE A 165 32.94 11.28 -21.69
C ILE A 165 32.38 11.25 -23.11
N ASP A 166 31.07 11.44 -23.21
CA ASP A 166 30.38 11.90 -24.42
C ASP A 166 29.85 13.32 -24.20
N VAL A 167 29.70 14.06 -25.31
CA VAL A 167 29.13 15.41 -25.28
C VAL A 167 28.03 15.54 -26.32
N GLU A 168 26.86 15.97 -25.86
CA GLU A 168 25.69 16.23 -26.71
C GLU A 168 25.34 17.71 -26.73
N ARG A 169 24.71 18.15 -27.83
CA ARG A 169 24.24 19.53 -27.96
C ARG A 169 22.81 19.66 -27.46
N ILE A 170 22.58 20.63 -26.58
CA ILE A 170 21.26 21.04 -26.11
C ILE A 170 20.93 22.41 -26.74
N ARG A 171 19.67 22.86 -26.66
CA ARG A 171 19.24 24.22 -27.07
C ARG A 171 20.05 25.31 -26.33
N ASP A 172 20.09 26.52 -26.89
CA ASP A 172 20.69 27.73 -26.29
C ASP A 172 22.20 27.66 -25.97
N ARG A 173 22.99 27.07 -26.88
CA ARG A 173 24.47 26.92 -26.74
C ARG A 173 24.91 26.12 -25.50
N LYS A 174 24.02 25.34 -24.89
CA LYS A 174 24.36 24.40 -23.80
C LYS A 174 24.90 23.07 -24.35
N ARG A 175 25.63 22.34 -23.51
CA ARG A 175 26.18 21.01 -23.80
C ARG A 175 25.91 20.07 -22.64
N ARG A 176 25.51 18.83 -22.93
CA ARG A 176 25.36 17.76 -21.94
C ARG A 176 26.62 16.91 -21.94
N ILE A 177 27.26 16.75 -20.80
CA ILE A 177 28.41 15.86 -20.63
C ILE A 177 27.95 14.59 -19.93
N ILE A 178 28.30 13.44 -20.49
CA ILE A 178 27.91 12.12 -20.00
C ILE A 178 29.18 11.33 -19.71
N PHE A 179 29.40 10.99 -18.44
CA PHE A 179 30.54 10.17 -18.02
C PHE A 179 30.23 8.69 -18.25
N LYS A 180 30.91 8.07 -19.23
CA LYS A 180 30.76 6.65 -19.60
C LYS A 180 31.56 5.71 -18.70
N LYS A 181 32.73 6.16 -18.27
CA LYS A 181 33.67 5.45 -17.39
C LYS A 181 34.47 6.47 -16.58
N ASP A 182 35.29 6.02 -15.63
CA ASP A 182 36.19 6.87 -14.84
C ASP A 182 35.50 7.92 -13.96
N ILE A 183 34.58 7.49 -13.08
CA ILE A 183 33.85 8.34 -12.12
C ILE A 183 34.78 9.27 -11.32
N TRP A 184 36.02 8.83 -11.07
CA TRP A 184 37.04 9.60 -10.36
C TRP A 184 37.37 10.96 -11.01
N LYS A 185 37.08 11.16 -12.31
CA LYS A 185 37.36 12.40 -13.05
C LYS A 185 36.57 13.62 -12.56
N TYR A 186 35.53 13.40 -11.76
CA TYR A 186 34.85 14.47 -11.02
C TYR A 186 34.75 14.15 -9.52
N ASP A 187 34.52 12.89 -9.15
CA ASP A 187 34.31 12.49 -7.75
C ASP A 187 35.49 12.80 -6.82
N LEU A 188 36.72 12.85 -7.32
CA LEU A 188 37.89 13.14 -6.48
C LEU A 188 38.09 14.62 -6.10
N PHE A 189 37.30 15.54 -6.67
CA PHE A 189 37.59 16.96 -6.61
C PHE A 189 36.55 17.74 -5.80
N ASP A 190 37.00 18.42 -4.74
CA ASP A 190 36.20 19.38 -3.97
C ASP A 190 36.38 20.83 -4.47
N ASN A 191 37.11 21.02 -5.59
CA ASN A 191 37.36 22.32 -6.20
C ASN A 191 36.08 22.93 -6.79
N ASP A 192 35.94 24.26 -6.76
CA ASP A 192 34.80 24.96 -7.37
C ASP A 192 34.60 24.62 -8.84
N TYR A 193 35.70 24.49 -9.59
CA TYR A 193 35.68 24.12 -11.01
C TYR A 193 36.85 23.22 -11.38
N VAL A 194 36.59 22.28 -12.30
CA VAL A 194 37.61 21.53 -13.05
C VAL A 194 37.34 21.65 -14.55
N TYR A 195 38.39 21.46 -15.35
CA TYR A 195 38.34 21.59 -16.80
C TYR A 195 38.54 20.25 -17.47
N LEU A 196 37.57 19.83 -18.29
CA LEU A 196 37.63 18.58 -19.02
C LEU A 196 38.11 18.82 -20.45
N ASN A 197 39.16 18.13 -20.87
CA ASN A 197 39.61 18.12 -22.25
C ASN A 197 39.00 16.93 -23.00
N TYR A 198 38.16 17.21 -23.99
CA TYR A 198 37.59 16.22 -24.89
C TYR A 198 37.68 16.67 -26.34
N LYS A 199 38.47 15.95 -27.15
CA LYS A 199 38.65 16.18 -28.59
C LYS A 199 39.01 17.63 -28.91
N HIS A 200 40.02 18.17 -28.23
CA HIS A 200 40.50 19.55 -28.36
C HIS A 200 39.50 20.65 -27.93
N LYS A 201 38.53 20.28 -27.10
CA LYS A 201 37.52 21.19 -26.54
C LYS A 201 37.57 21.11 -25.02
N ILE A 202 37.59 22.29 -24.39
CA ILE A 202 37.63 22.45 -22.94
C ILE A 202 36.25 22.78 -22.42
N TYR A 203 35.78 21.99 -21.47
CA TYR A 203 34.52 22.21 -20.76
C TYR A 203 34.82 22.51 -19.30
N ARG A 204 34.15 23.53 -18.74
CA ARG A 204 34.22 23.86 -17.31
C ARG A 204 33.06 23.18 -16.60
N ILE A 205 33.35 22.36 -15.60
CA ILE A 205 32.33 21.73 -14.75
C ILE A 205 32.57 22.11 -13.29
N LYS A 206 31.50 22.14 -12.50
CA LYS A 206 31.58 22.09 -11.04
C LYS A 206 31.39 20.62 -10.63
N PRO A 207 32.40 19.96 -10.04
CA PRO A 207 32.33 18.53 -9.72
C PRO A 207 31.08 18.12 -8.92
N GLY A 208 30.71 18.89 -7.89
CA GLY A 208 29.54 18.64 -7.06
C GLY A 208 28.18 18.79 -7.78
N ASP A 209 28.15 19.40 -8.96
CA ASP A 209 26.94 19.55 -9.78
C ASP A 209 26.76 18.36 -10.76
N VAL A 210 27.71 17.42 -10.82
CA VAL A 210 27.56 16.20 -11.61
C VAL A 210 26.61 15.25 -10.89
N LYS A 211 25.46 14.96 -11.49
CA LYS A 211 24.43 14.09 -10.92
C LYS A 211 24.29 12.83 -11.75
N SER A 212 24.47 11.68 -11.12
CA SER A 212 24.39 10.36 -11.77
C SER A 212 25.24 10.24 -13.04
N GLY A 213 26.44 10.83 -13.01
CA GLY A 213 27.38 10.84 -14.13
C GLY A 213 26.99 11.74 -15.30
N ILE A 214 26.08 12.69 -15.13
CA ILE A 214 25.69 13.67 -16.16
C ILE A 214 25.74 15.09 -15.60
N ILE A 215 26.15 16.05 -16.44
CA ILE A 215 26.06 17.49 -16.13
C ILE A 215 25.77 18.30 -17.39
N ASP A 216 24.91 19.32 -17.26
CA ASP A 216 24.67 20.30 -18.31
C ASP A 216 25.55 21.53 -18.07
N VAL A 217 26.27 21.96 -19.12
CA VAL A 217 27.28 23.02 -19.03
C VAL A 217 27.16 24.03 -20.15
N ALA A 218 27.83 25.16 -19.97
CA ALA A 218 28.05 26.15 -21.02
C ALA A 218 28.86 25.58 -22.20
N ASP A 219 28.85 26.29 -23.33
CA ASP A 219 29.63 25.88 -24.50
C ASP A 219 31.13 25.77 -24.20
N TYR A 220 31.82 24.99 -25.01
CA TYR A 220 33.24 24.74 -24.86
C TYR A 220 34.10 25.93 -25.30
N LYS A 221 35.35 25.95 -24.83
CA LYS A 221 36.42 26.74 -25.44
C LYS A 221 37.35 25.82 -26.22
N SER A 222 37.86 26.27 -27.36
CA SER A 222 38.96 25.54 -28.00
C SER A 222 40.21 25.61 -27.13
N GLU A 223 41.05 24.58 -27.17
CA GLU A 223 42.32 24.55 -26.42
C GLU A 223 43.14 25.83 -26.62
N ARG A 224 43.29 26.27 -27.87
CA ARG A 224 44.01 27.51 -28.21
C ARG A 224 43.43 28.74 -27.54
N HIS A 225 42.10 28.87 -27.50
CA HIS A 225 41.44 30.02 -26.88
C HIS A 225 41.57 29.98 -25.36
N PHE A 226 41.37 28.81 -24.76
CA PHE A 226 41.55 28.59 -23.33
C PHE A 226 42.97 28.93 -22.85
N VAL A 227 44.00 28.41 -23.54
CA VAL A 227 45.41 28.72 -23.24
C VAL A 227 45.69 30.22 -23.35
N LYS A 228 45.19 30.88 -24.41
CA LYS A 228 45.38 32.32 -24.61
C LYS A 228 44.80 33.16 -23.48
N GLU A 229 43.62 32.81 -22.99
CA GLU A 229 42.98 33.49 -21.86
C GLU A 229 43.66 33.19 -20.52
N MET A 230 44.07 31.94 -20.28
CA MET A 230 44.87 31.56 -19.11
C MET A 230 46.16 32.38 -19.05
N LYS A 231 46.89 32.52 -20.17
CA LYS A 231 48.08 33.38 -20.29
C LYS A 231 47.80 34.87 -20.05
N ARG A 232 46.56 35.33 -20.21
CA ARG A 232 46.14 36.72 -19.90
C ARG A 232 45.67 36.91 -18.46
N GLY A 233 45.54 35.83 -17.69
CA GLY A 233 45.09 35.87 -16.29
C GLY A 233 43.58 36.08 -16.13
N MET A 234 42.79 35.96 -17.19
CA MET A 234 41.34 36.18 -17.15
C MET A 234 40.62 35.14 -18.02
N VAL A 235 40.10 34.09 -17.38
CA VAL A 235 39.31 33.05 -18.04
C VAL A 235 37.86 33.22 -17.67
N THR A 236 37.10 33.80 -18.59
CA THR A 236 35.65 33.97 -18.43
C THR A 236 34.92 32.76 -19.00
N TRP A 237 33.79 32.38 -18.45
CA TRP A 237 32.87 31.45 -19.10
C TRP A 237 31.50 32.11 -19.08
N ASN A 238 30.66 31.80 -20.06
CA ASN A 238 29.27 32.21 -19.97
C ASN A 238 28.65 31.46 -18.79
N ASP A 239 28.15 32.20 -17.80
CA ASP A 239 27.43 31.59 -16.72
C ASP A 239 26.09 31.09 -17.27
N VAL A 240 25.95 29.77 -17.25
CA VAL A 240 24.71 29.10 -17.62
C VAL A 240 24.09 28.62 -16.34
N LYS A 241 22.85 29.04 -16.08
CA LYS A 241 22.04 28.44 -15.03
C LYS A 241 21.89 26.95 -15.37
N ILE A 242 22.61 26.11 -14.62
CA ILE A 242 22.50 24.66 -14.71
C ILE A 242 21.10 24.33 -14.20
N GLN A 243 20.29 23.71 -15.05
CA GLN A 243 18.93 23.36 -14.70
C GLN A 243 19.02 22.19 -13.71
N ARG A 244 18.64 22.45 -12.46
CA ARG A 244 18.39 21.39 -11.48
C ARG A 244 17.14 20.63 -11.91
N GLY A 245 17.00 19.39 -11.47
CA GLY A 245 15.75 18.66 -11.67
C GLY A 245 14.58 19.41 -11.04
N VAL A 246 13.41 19.32 -11.66
CA VAL A 246 12.23 20.11 -11.32
C VAL A 246 11.07 19.19 -10.91
N ILE A 247 10.30 19.61 -9.91
CA ILE A 247 9.01 19.00 -9.58
C ILE A 247 7.90 19.83 -10.22
N TYR A 248 7.28 19.30 -11.26
CA TYR A 248 6.07 19.87 -11.87
C TYR A 248 4.86 19.42 -11.06
N TYR A 249 4.09 20.37 -10.53
CA TYR A 249 2.90 20.11 -9.72
C TYR A 249 1.65 20.50 -10.48
N ASN A 250 0.78 19.54 -10.75
CA ASN A 250 -0.38 19.75 -11.61
C ASN A 250 -1.70 19.34 -10.94
N GLN A 251 -2.50 20.34 -10.55
CA GLN A 251 -3.84 20.13 -10.00
C GLN A 251 -4.88 20.08 -11.14
N ARG A 252 -5.66 19.00 -11.19
CA ARG A 252 -6.72 18.78 -12.19
C ARG A 252 -7.98 18.23 -11.52
N GLY A 253 -9.15 18.70 -11.96
CA GLY A 253 -10.43 18.25 -11.43
C GLY A 253 -10.77 16.79 -11.77
N ALA A 254 -11.81 16.29 -11.12
CA ALA A 254 -12.31 14.94 -11.30
C ALA A 254 -12.83 14.72 -12.73
N GLY A 255 -12.33 13.70 -13.41
CA GLY A 255 -12.81 13.36 -14.75
C GLY A 255 -12.24 14.26 -15.86
N CYS A 256 -11.31 15.18 -15.59
CA CYS A 256 -10.66 16.01 -16.62
C CYS A 256 -9.71 15.26 -17.58
N GLY A 257 -9.49 13.96 -17.36
CA GLY A 257 -8.54 13.15 -18.12
C GLY A 257 -7.09 13.36 -17.69
N LYS A 258 -6.82 13.29 -16.37
CA LYS A 258 -5.46 13.40 -15.80
C LYS A 258 -4.48 12.42 -16.42
N THR A 259 -4.84 11.13 -16.45
CA THR A 259 -4.04 10.07 -17.07
C THR A 259 -3.84 10.33 -18.57
N TYR A 260 -4.90 10.76 -19.28
CA TYR A 260 -4.81 11.17 -20.68
C TYR A 260 -3.76 12.28 -20.89
N GLU A 261 -3.84 13.37 -20.11
CA GLU A 261 -2.90 14.50 -20.18
C GLU A 261 -1.46 14.07 -19.86
N SER A 262 -1.29 13.17 -18.90
CA SER A 262 0.04 12.67 -18.53
C SER A 262 0.71 11.87 -19.66
N ILE A 263 -0.06 11.12 -20.45
CA ILE A 263 0.45 10.35 -21.60
C ILE A 263 0.81 11.27 -22.76
N GLN A 264 0.10 12.39 -22.91
CA GLN A 264 0.42 13.42 -23.91
C GLN A 264 1.80 14.07 -23.68
N LEU A 265 2.41 13.91 -22.50
CA LEU A 265 3.81 14.29 -22.24
C LEU A 265 4.80 13.50 -23.12
N LEU A 266 4.42 12.33 -23.65
CA LEU A 266 5.25 11.59 -24.61
C LEU A 266 5.33 12.28 -25.99
N GLY A 267 4.48 13.28 -26.24
CA GLY A 267 4.46 14.11 -27.45
C GLY A 267 5.36 15.34 -27.36
N THR A 268 5.85 15.80 -28.51
CA THR A 268 6.65 17.04 -28.61
C THR A 268 5.79 18.31 -28.72
N ASN A 269 4.48 18.17 -28.96
CA ASN A 269 3.56 19.27 -29.22
C ASN A 269 2.92 19.89 -27.95
N GLY A 270 3.12 19.31 -26.77
CA GLY A 270 2.37 19.69 -25.55
C GLY A 270 3.16 20.38 -24.44
N SER A 271 4.46 20.12 -24.29
CA SER A 271 5.30 20.79 -23.28
C SER A 271 6.79 20.63 -23.58
N ASN A 272 7.61 21.66 -23.33
CA ASN A 272 9.07 21.56 -23.43
C ASN A 272 9.68 20.59 -22.38
N ILE A 273 8.88 20.03 -21.47
CA ILE A 273 9.30 19.20 -20.33
C ILE A 273 9.93 17.88 -20.79
N SER A 274 9.39 17.25 -21.84
CA SER A 274 9.77 15.89 -22.26
C SER A 274 10.77 15.83 -23.42
N ALA A 275 11.10 16.98 -24.02
CA ALA A 275 11.86 17.03 -25.28
C ALA A 275 13.26 16.39 -25.21
N ASP A 276 13.90 16.43 -24.04
CA ASP A 276 15.22 15.87 -23.82
C ASP A 276 15.22 14.50 -23.10
N LYS A 277 14.03 13.96 -22.81
CA LYS A 277 13.84 12.72 -22.06
C LYS A 277 13.85 11.49 -22.97
N ASP A 278 14.42 10.40 -22.47
CA ASP A 278 14.41 9.08 -23.12
C ASP A 278 13.83 7.97 -22.22
N THR A 279 13.62 8.27 -20.94
CA THR A 279 13.11 7.31 -19.96
C THR A 279 11.90 7.90 -19.23
N PHE A 280 10.76 7.24 -19.32
CA PHE A 280 9.50 7.64 -18.68
C PHE A 280 9.05 6.57 -17.69
N ILE A 281 8.84 6.94 -16.44
CA ILE A 281 8.39 6.02 -15.39
C ILE A 281 7.06 6.53 -14.83
N TYR A 282 5.97 5.85 -15.15
CA TYR A 282 4.63 6.12 -14.62
C TYR A 282 4.43 5.32 -13.33
N LEU A 283 4.13 6.04 -12.25
CA LEU A 283 3.93 5.51 -10.91
C LEU A 283 2.55 5.88 -10.40
N THR A 284 1.90 4.93 -9.75
CA THR A 284 0.63 5.10 -9.04
C THR A 284 0.65 4.28 -7.75
N LYS A 285 -0.19 4.61 -6.76
CA LYS A 285 -0.29 3.83 -5.51
C LYS A 285 -0.99 2.49 -5.74
N MET A 286 -2.10 2.47 -6.48
CA MET A 286 -2.96 1.29 -6.63
C MET A 286 -2.50 0.37 -7.76
N HIS A 287 -2.58 -0.96 -7.55
CA HIS A 287 -2.23 -1.93 -8.59
C HIS A 287 -3.13 -1.83 -9.83
N SER A 288 -4.44 -1.65 -9.64
CA SER A 288 -5.43 -1.51 -10.72
C SER A 288 -5.21 -0.27 -11.58
N ALA A 289 -4.72 0.84 -11.00
CA ALA A 289 -4.46 2.07 -11.74
C ALA A 289 -3.32 1.93 -12.78
N LYS A 290 -2.40 0.99 -12.60
CA LYS A 290 -1.37 0.70 -13.63
C LYS A 290 -1.98 0.23 -14.94
N GLU A 291 -3.02 -0.61 -14.85
CA GLU A 291 -3.73 -1.13 -16.01
C GLU A 291 -4.52 -0.02 -16.71
N VAL A 292 -5.09 0.92 -15.95
CA VAL A 292 -5.71 2.13 -16.51
C VAL A 292 -4.71 2.96 -17.30
N ILE A 293 -3.51 3.23 -16.75
CA ILE A 293 -2.45 3.97 -17.46
C ILE A 293 -2.02 3.22 -18.72
N TYR A 294 -1.85 1.90 -18.64
CA TYR A 294 -1.47 1.07 -19.77
C TYR A 294 -2.55 1.07 -20.87
N ASN A 295 -3.82 0.91 -20.52
CA ASN A 295 -4.94 0.90 -21.46
C ASN A 295 -5.12 2.27 -22.12
N GLU A 296 -5.04 3.35 -21.35
CA GLU A 296 -5.10 4.71 -21.91
C GLU A 296 -3.95 4.97 -22.91
N LEU A 297 -2.73 4.51 -22.61
CA LEU A 297 -1.59 4.60 -23.54
C LEU A 297 -1.87 3.83 -24.84
N ARG A 298 -2.44 2.63 -24.74
CA ARG A 298 -2.83 1.81 -25.90
C ARG A 298 -3.93 2.46 -26.72
N GLU A 299 -4.96 3.00 -26.08
CA GLU A 299 -6.06 3.66 -26.77
C GLU A 299 -5.58 4.90 -27.54
N GLN A 300 -4.73 5.74 -26.93
CA GLN A 300 -4.15 6.89 -27.63
C GLN A 300 -3.23 6.48 -28.79
N TYR A 301 -2.43 5.43 -28.61
CA TYR A 301 -1.61 4.88 -29.68
C TYR A 301 -2.47 4.37 -30.86
N ASN A 302 -3.50 3.59 -30.57
CA ASN A 302 -4.39 3.01 -31.58
C ASN A 302 -5.25 4.06 -32.30
N ARG A 303 -5.63 5.15 -31.61
CA ARG A 303 -6.34 6.30 -32.21
C ARG A 303 -5.44 7.17 -33.10
N GLY A 304 -4.12 7.02 -33.03
CA GLY A 304 -3.17 7.83 -33.77
C GLY A 304 -2.75 9.14 -33.07
N ASP A 305 -3.20 9.38 -31.83
CA ASP A 305 -2.82 10.54 -31.02
C ASP A 305 -1.30 10.55 -30.72
N LEU A 306 -0.67 9.37 -30.77
CA LEU A 306 0.77 9.16 -30.59
C LEU A 306 1.47 8.72 -31.89
N SER A 307 0.99 9.18 -33.05
CA SER A 307 1.49 8.79 -34.38
C SER A 307 3.00 9.04 -34.61
N HIS A 308 3.64 9.88 -33.79
CA HIS A 308 5.10 10.09 -33.82
C HIS A 308 5.90 8.96 -33.15
N LEU A 309 5.25 8.03 -32.45
CA LEU A 309 5.88 6.89 -31.80
C LEU A 309 5.66 5.62 -32.61
N ASN A 310 6.72 4.85 -32.81
CA ASN A 310 6.69 3.52 -33.41
C ASN A 310 7.08 2.49 -32.35
N CYS A 311 6.21 1.53 -32.05
CA CYS A 311 6.54 0.51 -31.07
C CYS A 311 7.66 -0.41 -31.58
N THR A 312 8.78 -0.50 -30.84
CA THR A 312 9.92 -1.36 -31.22
C THR A 312 9.98 -2.64 -30.40
N LYS A 313 9.49 -2.61 -29.15
CA LYS A 313 9.45 -3.80 -28.30
C LYS A 313 8.38 -3.68 -27.23
N GLN A 314 7.61 -4.75 -27.04
CA GLN A 314 6.70 -4.91 -25.91
C GLN A 314 7.12 -6.15 -25.14
N ASN A 315 7.57 -5.96 -23.91
CA ASN A 315 7.68 -7.06 -22.97
C ASN A 315 6.55 -6.89 -21.95
N ILE A 316 5.49 -7.64 -22.14
CA ILE A 316 4.48 -7.84 -21.10
C ILE A 316 5.04 -8.95 -20.22
N ASP A 317 5.14 -8.68 -18.92
CA ASP A 317 5.63 -9.65 -17.96
C ASP A 317 4.60 -10.80 -17.89
N ASN A 318 4.93 -11.94 -18.50
CA ASN A 318 4.03 -13.10 -18.66
C ASN A 318 3.94 -13.99 -17.41
N ASP A 319 4.46 -13.56 -16.25
CA ASP A 319 4.36 -14.28 -14.97
C ASP A 319 3.78 -13.43 -13.82
N GLY A 320 2.71 -12.69 -14.13
CA GLY A 320 1.84 -12.08 -13.11
C GLY A 320 2.05 -10.59 -12.89
N LYS A 321 1.45 -9.77 -13.76
CA LYS A 321 0.90 -8.40 -13.57
C LYS A 321 1.67 -7.37 -12.69
N LYS A 322 2.97 -7.52 -12.41
CA LYS A 322 3.67 -6.61 -11.48
C LYS A 322 4.00 -5.25 -12.11
N GLN A 323 4.58 -5.20 -13.32
CA GLN A 323 4.99 -3.94 -13.98
C GLN A 323 4.90 -4.08 -15.51
N TYR A 324 4.70 -2.98 -16.23
CA TYR A 324 4.74 -2.96 -17.71
C TYR A 324 6.01 -2.28 -18.19
N LYS A 325 6.66 -2.84 -19.22
CA LYS A 325 7.81 -2.23 -19.90
C LYS A 325 7.61 -2.22 -21.41
N MET A 326 7.74 -1.05 -22.01
CA MET A 326 7.63 -0.85 -23.46
C MET A 326 8.79 -0.01 -23.96
N GLU A 327 9.18 -0.24 -25.22
CA GLU A 327 10.19 0.55 -25.92
C GLU A 327 9.57 1.03 -27.23
N TYR A 328 9.67 2.34 -27.49
CA TYR A 328 9.19 2.99 -28.70
C TYR A 328 10.33 3.77 -29.35
N HIS A 329 10.30 3.91 -30.66
CA HIS A 329 11.11 4.85 -31.42
C HIS A 329 10.31 6.11 -31.67
N ASN A 330 10.81 7.26 -31.24
CA ASN A 330 10.20 8.56 -31.52
C ASN A 330 10.74 9.09 -32.85
N ASN A 331 9.91 9.09 -33.89
CA ASN A 331 10.28 9.52 -35.24
C ASN A 331 10.61 11.02 -35.32
N GLN A 332 10.08 11.85 -34.40
CA GLN A 332 10.34 13.29 -34.39
C GLN A 332 11.71 13.60 -33.78
N THR A 333 12.12 12.90 -32.72
CA THR A 333 13.39 13.14 -32.04
C THR A 333 14.51 12.22 -32.50
N GLY A 334 14.18 11.14 -33.23
CA GLY A 334 15.12 10.07 -33.61
C GLY A 334 15.64 9.26 -32.42
N LYS A 335 14.97 9.33 -31.26
CA LYS A 335 15.41 8.68 -30.01
C LYS A 335 14.55 7.46 -29.71
N ASN A 336 15.17 6.43 -29.14
CA ASN A 336 14.43 5.35 -28.51
C ASN A 336 14.01 5.80 -27.11
N ILE A 337 12.73 5.65 -26.80
CA ILE A 337 12.17 5.95 -25.50
C ILE A 337 11.79 4.66 -24.78
N GLN A 338 12.10 4.60 -23.49
CA GLN A 338 11.68 3.52 -22.60
C GLN A 338 10.52 4.02 -21.73
N ILE A 339 9.44 3.24 -21.67
CA ILE A 339 8.27 3.51 -20.82
C ILE A 339 8.13 2.36 -19.82
N ILE A 340 8.07 2.70 -18.54
CA ILE A 340 7.85 1.77 -17.43
C ILE A 340 6.59 2.20 -16.68
N ILE A 341 5.67 1.27 -16.40
CA ILE A 341 4.48 1.53 -15.58
C ILE A 341 4.52 0.59 -14.37
N GLY A 342 4.48 1.15 -13.16
CA GLY A 342 4.61 0.39 -11.92
C GLY A 342 3.93 1.05 -10.73
N THR A 343 4.01 0.41 -9.56
CA THR A 343 3.53 1.03 -8.32
C THR A 343 4.65 1.85 -7.68
N ILE A 344 4.29 2.98 -7.07
CA ILE A 344 5.23 3.84 -6.35
C ILE A 344 5.96 3.10 -5.22
N ASP A 345 5.25 2.21 -4.51
CA ASP A 345 5.80 1.38 -3.43
C ASP A 345 6.90 0.44 -3.93
N SER A 346 6.68 -0.18 -5.10
CA SER A 346 7.71 -1.02 -5.74
C SER A 346 8.93 -0.20 -6.18
N PHE A 347 8.72 1.05 -6.58
CA PHE A 347 9.79 1.95 -7.00
C PHE A 347 10.65 2.41 -5.82
N ILE A 348 10.06 2.91 -4.73
CA ILE A 348 10.83 3.33 -3.55
C ILE A 348 11.58 2.16 -2.90
N PHE A 349 11.01 0.95 -2.94
CA PHE A 349 11.71 -0.27 -2.50
C PHE A 349 12.92 -0.63 -3.37
N ALA A 350 12.92 -0.19 -4.64
CA ALA A 350 14.07 -0.31 -5.54
C ALA A 350 15.14 0.75 -5.27
N ILE A 351 14.80 1.86 -4.59
CA ILE A 351 15.75 2.90 -4.15
C ILE A 351 16.44 2.52 -2.83
N THR A 352 15.71 2.01 -1.85
CA THR A 352 16.29 1.60 -0.56
C THR A 352 15.50 0.49 0.12
N THR A 353 16.16 -0.25 1.00
CA THR A 353 15.53 -1.19 1.94
C THR A 353 15.70 -0.78 3.40
N LYS A 354 16.39 0.32 3.65
CA LYS A 354 16.49 0.88 5.00
C LYS A 354 15.13 1.43 5.40
N LYS A 355 14.71 1.14 6.63
CA LYS A 355 13.44 1.62 7.18
C LYS A 355 13.69 2.39 8.47
N VAL A 356 12.98 3.50 8.65
CA VAL A 356 12.80 4.15 9.95
C VAL A 356 11.53 3.62 10.62
N SER A 357 11.26 4.05 11.86
CA SER A 357 10.03 3.71 12.57
C SER A 357 8.83 4.36 11.88
N ASP A 358 7.82 3.55 11.56
CA ASP A 358 6.53 3.96 11.02
C ASP A 358 5.54 2.79 11.05
N ASN A 359 4.24 3.07 11.21
CA ASN A 359 3.19 2.04 11.14
C ASN A 359 2.91 1.53 9.71
N ASP A 360 3.40 2.24 8.69
CA ASP A 360 3.36 1.86 7.29
C ASP A 360 4.79 1.59 6.78
N LEU A 361 5.03 0.36 6.31
CA LEU A 361 6.33 -0.09 5.80
C LEU A 361 6.86 0.80 4.67
N PHE A 362 6.00 1.23 3.74
CA PHE A 362 6.40 2.01 2.59
C PHE A 362 6.61 3.48 2.96
N ARG A 363 5.83 4.01 3.91
CA ARG A 363 6.09 5.34 4.49
C ARG A 363 7.42 5.36 5.25
N ALA A 364 7.76 4.31 6.00
CA ALA A 364 9.07 4.16 6.61
C ALA A 364 10.22 4.18 5.58
N ILE A 365 10.04 3.55 4.42
CA ILE A 365 11.03 3.58 3.33
C ILE A 365 11.13 4.98 2.73
N ALA A 366 10.01 5.65 2.47
CA ALA A 366 10.00 7.03 1.96
C ALA A 366 10.73 7.98 2.93
N LYS A 367 10.47 7.88 4.23
CA LYS A 367 11.20 8.64 5.26
C LYS A 367 12.70 8.33 5.29
N SER A 368 13.12 7.08 5.04
CA SER A 368 14.55 6.76 4.90
C SER A 368 15.19 7.45 3.70
N ILE A 369 14.48 7.49 2.56
CA ILE A 369 14.96 8.21 1.37
C ILE A 369 15.13 9.69 1.69
N LYS A 370 14.14 10.31 2.33
CA LYS A 370 14.20 11.70 2.82
C LYS A 370 15.41 11.98 3.73
N GLN A 371 15.91 10.97 4.47
CA GLN A 371 17.10 11.08 5.31
C GLN A 371 18.43 10.86 4.55
N GLY A 372 18.40 10.78 3.21
CA GLY A 372 19.57 10.63 2.35
C GLY A 372 20.01 9.18 2.12
N TYR A 373 19.22 8.17 2.52
CA TYR A 373 19.56 6.75 2.33
C TYR A 373 19.27 6.23 0.92
N ILE A 374 19.84 6.90 -0.10
CA ILE A 374 19.64 6.62 -1.53
C ILE A 374 20.78 5.79 -2.12
N HIS A 375 22.01 6.22 -1.92
CA HIS A 375 23.20 5.55 -2.49
C HIS A 375 23.60 4.30 -1.69
N GLU A 376 24.20 3.32 -2.37
CA GLU A 376 24.71 2.09 -1.72
C GLU A 376 25.66 2.40 -0.55
N THR A 377 26.49 3.42 -0.70
CA THR A 377 27.42 3.92 0.34
C THR A 377 26.72 4.42 1.60
N ALA A 378 25.46 4.85 1.48
CA ALA A 378 24.60 5.26 2.58
C ALA A 378 23.60 4.16 3.02
N GLY A 379 23.64 2.97 2.42
CA GLY A 379 22.70 1.88 2.69
C GLY A 379 21.42 1.88 1.83
N GLY A 380 21.42 2.64 0.73
CA GLY A 380 20.43 2.54 -0.34
C GLY A 380 20.85 1.56 -1.46
N LYS A 381 20.23 1.65 -2.63
CA LYS A 381 20.41 0.73 -3.78
C LYS A 381 20.72 1.43 -5.10
N VAL A 382 20.82 2.77 -5.09
CA VAL A 382 21.18 3.54 -6.28
C VAL A 382 22.70 3.58 -6.40
N SER A 383 23.22 3.16 -7.55
CA SER A 383 24.66 3.29 -7.80
C SER A 383 25.07 4.76 -7.98
N ASP A 384 26.36 5.07 -7.83
CA ASP A 384 26.87 6.44 -8.02
C ASP A 384 26.58 6.98 -9.43
N ALA A 385 26.45 6.08 -10.42
CA ALA A 385 26.05 6.40 -11.79
C ALA A 385 24.52 6.44 -12.00
N GLY A 386 23.74 6.52 -10.92
CA GLY A 386 22.27 6.61 -10.94
C GLY A 386 21.53 5.37 -11.42
N SER A 387 22.16 4.18 -11.42
CA SER A 387 21.48 2.95 -11.85
C SER A 387 20.70 2.30 -10.74
N ILE A 388 19.49 1.81 -11.08
CA ILE A 388 18.67 0.96 -10.22
C ILE A 388 18.25 -0.33 -10.92
N ARG A 389 17.93 -1.35 -10.12
CA ARG A 389 17.26 -2.59 -10.60
C ARG A 389 15.76 -2.45 -10.43
N TYR A 390 15.04 -2.28 -11.54
CA TYR A 390 13.59 -2.07 -11.54
C TYR A 390 12.98 -2.63 -12.83
N ALA A 391 11.76 -3.19 -12.79
CA ALA A 391 11.08 -3.79 -13.95
C ALA A 391 11.92 -4.83 -14.71
N GLN A 392 12.58 -5.73 -13.96
CA GLN A 392 13.51 -6.76 -14.44
C GLN A 392 14.74 -6.23 -15.20
N ALA A 393 14.82 -4.93 -15.45
CA ALA A 393 15.97 -4.29 -16.06
C ALA A 393 17.07 -4.16 -15.02
N LYS A 394 18.25 -4.68 -15.36
CA LYS A 394 19.41 -4.60 -14.45
C LYS A 394 19.92 -3.17 -14.26
N ASN A 395 19.54 -2.20 -15.09
CA ASN A 395 20.09 -0.84 -15.10
C ASN A 395 19.12 0.24 -15.63
N VAL A 396 18.00 0.54 -14.95
CA VAL A 396 17.26 1.78 -15.24
C VAL A 396 18.10 2.96 -14.75
N LYS A 397 18.29 4.00 -15.57
CA LYS A 397 19.12 5.17 -15.25
C LYS A 397 18.26 6.31 -14.74
N LEU A 398 18.43 6.69 -13.48
CA LEU A 398 17.87 7.88 -12.88
C LEU A 398 18.87 9.02 -13.11
N ASN A 399 18.58 9.90 -14.07
CA ASN A 399 19.36 11.10 -14.38
C ASN A 399 18.48 12.12 -15.09
N VAL A 400 19.05 13.24 -15.53
CA VAL A 400 18.35 14.33 -16.24
C VAL A 400 17.52 13.92 -17.47
N ARG A 401 17.70 12.71 -18.04
CA ARG A 401 16.90 12.18 -19.16
C ARG A 401 15.69 11.36 -18.73
N CYS A 402 15.52 11.15 -17.43
CA CYS A 402 14.39 10.44 -16.86
C CYS A 402 13.33 11.43 -16.37
N LEU A 403 12.08 11.17 -16.74
CA LEU A 403 10.89 11.81 -16.20
C LEU A 403 10.08 10.77 -15.43
N ILE A 404 9.85 11.04 -14.15
CA ILE A 404 8.93 10.24 -13.33
C ILE A 404 7.58 10.93 -13.30
N ILE A 405 6.52 10.22 -13.65
CA ILE A 405 5.14 10.70 -13.61
C ILE A 405 4.44 10.01 -12.45
N ILE A 406 3.95 10.79 -11.49
CA ILE A 406 3.19 10.30 -10.34
C ILE A 406 1.72 10.66 -10.59
N ASP A 407 0.92 9.67 -10.97
CA ASP A 407 -0.53 9.81 -11.17
C ASP A 407 -1.31 9.52 -9.87
N GLU A 408 -2.47 10.16 -9.72
CA GLU A 408 -3.33 10.12 -8.53
C GLU A 408 -2.57 10.48 -7.23
N ALA A 409 -1.71 11.51 -7.29
CA ALA A 409 -0.82 11.90 -6.20
C ALA A 409 -1.51 12.27 -4.87
N GLN A 410 -2.79 12.63 -4.89
CA GLN A 410 -3.57 12.87 -3.67
C GLN A 410 -3.72 11.64 -2.77
N ASP A 411 -3.45 10.42 -3.29
CA ASP A 411 -3.49 9.18 -2.52
C ASP A 411 -2.19 8.93 -1.74
N LEU A 412 -1.20 9.81 -1.87
CA LEU A 412 0.12 9.67 -1.27
C LEU A 412 0.27 10.61 -0.08
N ASN A 413 0.90 10.10 0.98
CA ASN A 413 1.36 10.93 2.10
C ASN A 413 2.46 11.90 1.63
N LYS A 414 2.56 13.07 2.27
CA LYS A 414 3.62 14.06 2.00
C LYS A 414 5.05 13.49 2.04
N ASP A 415 5.29 12.45 2.86
CA ASP A 415 6.61 11.83 2.97
C ASP A 415 7.11 11.29 1.62
N TYR A 416 6.21 10.89 0.72
CA TYR A 416 6.57 10.47 -0.63
C TYR A 416 7.14 11.62 -1.45
N ILE A 417 6.50 12.79 -1.46
CA ILE A 417 7.01 13.90 -2.29
C ILE A 417 8.31 14.48 -1.73
N GLU A 418 8.47 14.48 -0.41
CA GLU A 418 9.74 14.84 0.23
C GLU A 418 10.85 13.83 -0.15
N ALA A 419 10.53 12.53 -0.19
CA ALA A 419 11.46 11.51 -0.69
C ALA A 419 11.83 11.73 -2.16
N PHE A 420 10.85 12.07 -3.02
CA PHE A 420 11.12 12.39 -4.42
C PHE A 420 11.94 13.67 -4.58
N SER A 421 11.78 14.68 -3.72
CA SER A 421 12.66 15.85 -3.69
C SER A 421 14.12 15.46 -3.45
N GLU A 422 14.37 14.57 -2.49
CA GLU A 422 15.72 14.07 -2.22
C GLU A 422 16.29 13.25 -3.40
N ILE A 423 15.45 12.45 -4.06
CA ILE A 423 15.82 11.75 -5.31
C ILE A 423 16.17 12.77 -6.40
N VAL A 424 15.39 13.83 -6.57
CA VAL A 424 15.65 14.89 -7.57
C VAL A 424 16.99 15.58 -7.28
N GLU A 425 17.25 16.00 -6.05
CA GLU A 425 18.52 16.63 -5.67
C GLU A 425 19.74 15.71 -5.88
N THR A 426 19.54 14.40 -5.67
CA THR A 426 20.60 13.41 -5.78
C THR A 426 20.90 13.00 -7.22
N THR A 427 19.87 12.87 -8.06
CA THR A 427 19.98 12.26 -9.40
C THR A 427 19.77 13.25 -10.55
N GLY A 428 19.16 14.40 -10.29
CA GLY A 428 18.83 15.40 -11.31
C GLY A 428 17.65 15.02 -12.21
N ILE A 429 16.84 14.02 -11.83
CA ILE A 429 15.61 13.66 -12.57
C ILE A 429 14.57 14.78 -12.52
N ASP A 430 13.63 14.77 -13.47
CA ASP A 430 12.40 15.56 -13.37
C ASP A 430 11.25 14.68 -12.84
N VAL A 431 10.36 15.28 -12.04
CA VAL A 431 9.18 14.61 -11.50
C VAL A 431 7.94 15.41 -11.89
N TYR A 432 6.95 14.74 -12.47
CA TYR A 432 5.65 15.31 -12.82
C TYR A 432 4.58 14.70 -11.93
N VAL A 433 4.02 15.51 -11.03
CA VAL A 433 3.00 15.13 -10.07
C VAL A 433 1.65 15.60 -10.57
N ILE A 434 0.70 14.69 -10.75
CA ILE A 434 -0.66 15.02 -11.16
C ILE A 434 -1.69 14.40 -10.21
N GLY A 435 -2.71 15.17 -9.87
CA GLY A 435 -3.75 14.72 -8.94
C GLY A 435 -4.92 15.67 -8.83
N ASP A 436 -5.87 15.28 -7.98
CA ASP A 436 -7.02 16.10 -7.60
C ASP A 436 -7.14 16.18 -6.08
N LYS A 437 -6.91 17.38 -5.52
CA LYS A 437 -7.13 17.68 -4.10
C LYS A 437 -8.55 17.32 -3.63
N LEU A 438 -9.59 17.49 -4.44
CA LEU A 438 -10.97 17.08 -4.10
C LEU A 438 -11.25 15.59 -4.35
N GLN A 439 -10.19 14.77 -4.45
CA GLN A 439 -10.25 13.30 -4.40
C GLN A 439 -9.40 12.72 -3.26
N SER A 440 -9.06 13.52 -2.26
CA SER A 440 -8.27 13.14 -1.09
C SER A 440 -9.07 12.31 -0.07
N ILE A 441 -9.50 11.11 -0.44
CA ILE A 441 -10.37 10.26 0.39
C ILE A 441 -9.64 9.52 1.52
N TRP A 442 -8.31 9.35 1.44
CA TRP A 442 -7.52 8.62 2.45
C TRP A 442 -6.98 9.51 3.57
N GLY A 443 -6.94 10.83 3.37
CA GLY A 443 -6.46 11.77 4.37
C GLY A 443 -6.23 13.17 3.84
N GLU A 444 -6.37 14.17 4.71
CA GLU A 444 -6.20 15.58 4.36
C GLU A 444 -4.74 15.97 4.11
N HIS A 445 -3.80 15.33 4.81
CA HIS A 445 -2.37 15.59 4.69
C HIS A 445 -1.77 14.65 3.64
N ASN A 446 -1.77 15.10 2.39
CA ASN A 446 -1.28 14.36 1.25
C ASN A 446 -0.37 15.24 0.38
N VAL A 447 0.18 14.67 -0.70
CA VAL A 447 1.08 15.39 -1.61
C VAL A 447 0.44 16.65 -2.19
N MET A 448 -0.84 16.60 -2.58
CA MET A 448 -1.52 17.75 -3.20
C MET A 448 -1.70 18.91 -2.23
N THR A 449 -2.09 18.64 -0.99
CA THR A 449 -2.27 19.69 0.04
C THR A 449 -0.94 20.18 0.60
N PHE A 450 0.10 19.35 0.58
CA PHE A 450 1.44 19.72 1.01
C PHE A 450 2.10 20.72 0.05
N LEU A 451 2.13 20.40 -1.26
CA LEU A 451 2.80 21.22 -2.28
C LEU A 451 2.14 22.60 -2.50
N GLU A 452 0.88 22.77 -2.12
CA GLU A 452 0.19 24.08 -2.18
C GLU A 452 0.73 25.07 -1.13
N LYS A 453 1.18 24.57 0.03
CA LYS A 453 1.51 25.39 1.21
C LYS A 453 2.98 25.36 1.60
N ASN A 454 3.76 24.42 1.07
CA ASN A 454 5.12 24.18 1.49
C ASN A 454 6.06 24.21 0.29
N ASN A 455 7.25 24.77 0.51
CA ASN A 455 8.35 24.70 -0.44
C ASN A 455 9.21 23.47 -0.13
N LEU A 456 9.89 22.96 -1.15
CA LEU A 456 10.91 21.94 -1.05
C LEU A 456 12.28 22.55 -1.37
N SER A 457 13.36 21.81 -1.13
CA SER A 457 14.72 22.21 -1.57
C SER A 457 14.82 22.30 -3.10
N THR A 458 13.99 21.51 -3.79
CA THR A 458 13.88 21.44 -5.24
C THR A 458 12.88 22.48 -5.78
N ASP A 459 13.15 23.00 -6.99
CA ASP A 459 12.25 23.92 -7.67
C ASP A 459 10.89 23.24 -7.97
N ILE A 460 9.79 23.89 -7.56
CA ILE A 460 8.42 23.45 -7.83
C ILE A 460 7.80 24.37 -8.88
N VAL A 461 7.26 23.79 -9.95
CA VAL A 461 6.53 24.52 -11.00
C VAL A 461 5.04 24.15 -10.92
N PRO A 462 4.20 24.98 -10.29
CA PRO A 462 2.77 24.72 -10.19
C PRO A 462 2.06 25.03 -11.52
N SER A 463 1.06 24.22 -11.85
CA SER A 463 0.12 24.45 -12.94
C SER A 463 -1.29 24.08 -12.49
N THR A 464 -2.23 24.97 -12.76
CA THR A 464 -3.67 24.72 -12.61
C THR A 464 -4.31 24.99 -13.96
N GLY A 465 -4.87 23.96 -14.55
CA GLY A 465 -5.52 23.98 -15.85
C GLY A 465 -7.02 24.15 -15.68
N GLU A 466 -7.71 24.24 -16.81
CA GLU A 466 -9.16 24.36 -16.85
C GLU A 466 -9.84 23.11 -16.30
N ASN A 467 -10.91 23.30 -15.51
CA ASN A 467 -11.69 22.21 -14.94
C ASN A 467 -12.75 21.71 -15.93
N CYS A 468 -12.27 21.26 -17.09
CA CYS A 468 -13.07 20.71 -18.17
C CYS A 468 -13.21 19.20 -17.98
N VAL A 469 -14.44 18.72 -17.73
CA VAL A 469 -14.70 17.31 -17.44
C VAL A 469 -14.89 16.53 -18.74
N LYS A 470 -14.19 15.40 -18.87
CA LYS A 470 -14.25 14.50 -20.03
C LYS A 470 -15.03 13.21 -19.77
N ARG A 471 -15.69 13.09 -18.62
CA ARG A 471 -16.32 11.85 -18.14
C ARG A 471 -17.84 11.82 -18.32
N PHE A 472 -18.52 12.88 -17.93
CA PHE A 472 -19.94 13.10 -18.22
C PHE A 472 -20.05 14.12 -19.35
N HIS A 473 -21.18 14.11 -20.05
CA HIS A 473 -21.33 14.73 -21.37
C HIS A 473 -22.59 15.62 -21.44
N GLU A 474 -23.07 16.06 -20.28
CA GLU A 474 -24.31 16.80 -20.09
C GLU A 474 -24.03 18.06 -19.25
N GLU A 475 -24.33 19.24 -19.78
CA GLU A 475 -23.97 20.52 -19.14
C GLU A 475 -24.74 20.76 -17.82
N ASP A 476 -25.98 20.30 -17.72
CA ASP A 476 -26.78 20.46 -16.50
C ASP A 476 -26.18 19.72 -15.30
N PHE A 477 -25.38 18.68 -15.54
CA PHE A 477 -24.67 17.98 -14.48
C PHE A 477 -23.55 18.83 -13.86
N ILE A 478 -22.99 19.78 -14.60
CA ILE A 478 -22.03 20.77 -14.07
C ILE A 478 -22.68 21.56 -12.94
N LYS A 479 -23.89 22.07 -13.17
CA LYS A 479 -24.65 22.86 -12.18
C LYS A 479 -24.96 22.01 -10.95
N PHE A 480 -25.38 20.77 -11.15
CA PHE A 480 -25.68 19.83 -10.08
C PHE A 480 -24.47 19.61 -9.15
N VAL A 481 -23.29 19.29 -9.70
CA VAL A 481 -22.08 19.07 -8.88
C VAL A 481 -21.60 20.36 -8.22
N ASN A 482 -21.55 21.47 -8.97
CA ASN A 482 -21.06 22.75 -8.45
C ASN A 482 -21.93 23.31 -7.31
N ASN A 483 -23.21 22.92 -7.23
CA ASN A 483 -24.10 23.31 -6.13
C ASN A 483 -23.99 22.41 -4.88
N ILE A 484 -23.53 21.16 -5.04
CA ILE A 484 -23.33 20.22 -3.92
C ILE A 484 -21.91 20.33 -3.32
N ILE A 485 -20.92 20.64 -4.16
CA ILE A 485 -19.50 20.68 -3.79
C ILE A 485 -18.98 22.12 -3.77
N GLU A 486 -18.49 22.56 -2.61
CA GLU A 486 -17.92 23.90 -2.42
C GLU A 486 -16.45 24.01 -2.90
N PHE A 487 -16.21 24.05 -4.21
CA PHE A 487 -14.85 24.13 -4.78
C PHE A 487 -14.01 25.29 -4.23
N LYS A 488 -14.63 26.48 -4.08
CA LYS A 488 -13.97 27.70 -3.57
C LYS A 488 -13.37 27.54 -2.18
N LYS A 489 -14.00 26.75 -1.31
CA LYS A 489 -13.49 26.43 0.04
C LYS A 489 -12.08 25.83 0.01
N TYR A 490 -11.72 25.19 -1.10
CA TYR A 490 -10.44 24.51 -1.28
C TYR A 490 -9.49 25.22 -2.25
N ASN A 491 -9.78 26.47 -2.64
CA ASN A 491 -9.06 27.22 -3.68
C ASN A 491 -9.04 26.50 -5.03
N LEU A 492 -10.10 25.75 -5.34
CA LEU A 492 -10.22 25.03 -6.61
C LEU A 492 -11.23 25.72 -7.53
N PRO A 493 -10.98 25.70 -8.86
CA PRO A 493 -11.97 26.16 -9.82
C PRO A 493 -13.19 25.21 -9.82
N HIS A 494 -14.39 25.80 -9.93
CA HIS A 494 -15.59 25.04 -10.27
C HIS A 494 -15.44 24.33 -11.61
N ILE A 495 -16.25 23.30 -11.86
CA ILE A 495 -16.34 22.68 -13.18
C ILE A 495 -16.86 23.73 -14.16
N ASN A 496 -16.13 23.99 -15.25
CA ASN A 496 -16.43 25.07 -16.19
C ASN A 496 -17.04 24.58 -17.51
N SER A 497 -16.67 23.39 -17.98
CA SER A 497 -17.15 22.83 -19.25
C SER A 497 -17.06 21.31 -19.28
N ILE A 498 -17.67 20.71 -20.30
CA ILE A 498 -17.47 19.31 -20.71
C ILE A 498 -16.54 19.21 -21.93
N CYS A 499 -16.14 18.00 -22.30
CA CYS A 499 -15.33 17.76 -23.50
C CYS A 499 -16.04 18.18 -24.80
N ASP A 500 -15.27 18.36 -25.86
CA ASP A 500 -15.77 18.64 -27.21
C ASP A 500 -16.42 17.37 -27.81
N GLY A 501 -17.72 17.46 -28.09
CA GLY A 501 -18.52 16.35 -28.63
C GLY A 501 -18.08 15.86 -30.01
N SER A 502 -17.36 16.69 -30.79
CA SER A 502 -16.92 16.31 -32.15
C SER A 502 -15.91 15.16 -32.18
N ARG A 503 -15.17 14.96 -31.08
CA ARG A 503 -14.15 13.90 -30.91
C ARG A 503 -14.48 12.96 -29.75
N CYS A 504 -15.70 13.02 -29.23
CA CYS A 504 -16.16 12.19 -28.13
C CYS A 504 -16.82 10.91 -28.63
N LYS A 505 -16.55 9.78 -27.96
CA LYS A 505 -17.24 8.51 -28.26
C LYS A 505 -18.68 8.46 -27.73
N TYR A 506 -19.03 9.38 -26.83
CA TYR A 506 -20.37 9.50 -26.27
C TYR A 506 -21.11 10.64 -26.94
N ILE A 507 -22.42 10.46 -27.14
CA ILE A 507 -23.30 11.53 -27.62
C ILE A 507 -23.49 12.53 -26.48
N HIS A 508 -23.30 13.81 -26.77
CA HIS A 508 -23.61 14.91 -25.85
C HIS A 508 -25.10 15.23 -26.02
N ASN A 509 -25.91 14.97 -24.99
CA ASN A 509 -27.37 15.15 -25.06
C ASN A 509 -27.87 15.90 -23.83
N ASP A 510 -28.01 17.21 -23.94
CA ASP A 510 -28.45 18.08 -22.85
C ASP A 510 -29.96 18.01 -22.57
N HIS A 511 -30.74 17.26 -23.35
CA HIS A 511 -32.19 17.19 -23.20
C HIS A 511 -32.67 16.15 -22.18
N LYS A 512 -31.78 15.29 -21.64
CA LYS A 512 -32.14 14.26 -20.67
C LYS A 512 -31.55 14.59 -19.30
N LYS A 513 -32.38 14.51 -18.25
CA LYS A 513 -31.94 14.78 -16.87
C LYS A 513 -30.93 13.70 -16.44
N PRO A 514 -29.64 14.03 -16.25
CA PRO A 514 -28.59 13.04 -15.99
C PRO A 514 -28.57 12.53 -14.55
N CYS A 515 -29.30 13.19 -13.65
CA CYS A 515 -29.38 12.81 -12.25
C CYS A 515 -30.82 12.65 -11.75
N ASN A 516 -31.09 11.53 -11.09
CA ASN A 516 -32.33 11.24 -10.39
C ASN A 516 -32.06 11.09 -8.88
N VAL A 517 -32.45 12.09 -8.11
CA VAL A 517 -32.39 12.07 -6.65
C VAL A 517 -33.74 11.60 -6.13
N PHE A 518 -33.72 10.58 -5.28
CA PHE A 518 -34.93 10.01 -4.70
C PHE A 518 -34.76 9.75 -3.21
N GLU A 519 -35.85 9.93 -2.47
CA GLU A 519 -35.85 9.65 -1.04
C GLU A 519 -35.73 8.15 -0.79
N VAL A 520 -34.82 7.79 0.13
CA VAL A 520 -34.71 6.45 0.69
C VAL A 520 -35.12 6.49 2.15
N PRO A 521 -35.90 5.50 2.59
CA PRO A 521 -36.39 5.50 3.96
C PRO A 521 -35.21 5.14 4.90
N CYS A 522 -35.25 5.58 6.15
CA CYS A 522 -34.13 5.34 7.07
C CYS A 522 -34.01 3.85 7.45
N ILE A 523 -33.11 3.11 6.81
CA ILE A 523 -32.91 1.68 7.05
C ILE A 523 -31.74 1.49 8.03
N TYR A 524 -32.06 1.15 9.28
CA TYR A 524 -31.05 0.80 10.28
C TYR A 524 -30.64 -0.67 10.16
N SER A 525 -29.43 -0.98 10.63
CA SER A 525 -28.95 -2.36 10.66
C SER A 525 -29.95 -3.28 11.36
N GLY A 526 -30.56 -2.81 12.47
CA GLY A 526 -31.57 -3.54 13.24
C GLY A 526 -33.02 -3.21 12.87
N ASP A 527 -33.26 -2.57 11.73
CA ASP A 527 -34.62 -2.31 11.24
C ASP A 527 -35.32 -3.63 10.91
N THR A 528 -36.60 -3.70 11.23
CA THR A 528 -37.46 -4.89 11.07
C THR A 528 -38.54 -4.67 10.02
N ASP A 529 -38.72 -3.43 9.56
CA ASP A 529 -39.71 -3.09 8.54
C ASP A 529 -39.25 -3.54 7.15
N GLN A 530 -39.72 -4.73 6.75
CA GLN A 530 -39.30 -5.39 5.51
C GLN A 530 -39.93 -4.77 4.27
N GLU A 531 -41.19 -4.36 4.35
CA GLU A 531 -41.93 -3.81 3.22
C GLU A 531 -41.26 -2.53 2.73
N LYS A 532 -40.77 -1.71 3.66
CA LYS A 532 -39.98 -0.52 3.37
C LYS A 532 -38.68 -0.81 2.61
N VAL A 533 -37.98 -1.90 2.96
CA VAL A 533 -36.72 -2.27 2.29
C VAL A 533 -36.99 -2.91 0.92
N ASP A 534 -38.02 -3.76 0.82
CA ASP A 534 -38.45 -4.38 -0.44
C ASP A 534 -38.88 -3.32 -1.46
N ALA A 535 -39.70 -2.35 -1.05
CA ALA A 535 -40.12 -1.25 -1.93
C ALA A 535 -38.95 -0.44 -2.49
N LEU A 536 -37.89 -0.24 -1.69
CA LEU A 536 -36.66 0.41 -2.16
C LEU A 536 -35.94 -0.43 -3.22
N VAL A 537 -35.80 -1.73 -2.97
CA VAL A 537 -35.13 -2.65 -3.90
C VAL A 537 -35.90 -2.75 -5.22
N ASP A 538 -37.22 -2.86 -5.18
CA ASP A 538 -38.05 -2.90 -6.39
C ASP A 538 -37.99 -1.60 -7.19
N LYS A 539 -37.94 -0.45 -6.50
CA LYS A 539 -37.73 0.87 -7.14
C LYS A 539 -36.40 0.93 -7.90
N ILE A 540 -35.33 0.38 -7.32
CA ILE A 540 -34.01 0.29 -7.97
C ILE A 540 -34.08 -0.59 -9.23
N ILE A 541 -34.71 -1.77 -9.14
CA ILE A 541 -34.87 -2.66 -10.30
C ILE A 541 -35.66 -1.98 -11.42
N ASN A 542 -36.68 -1.18 -11.09
CA ASN A 542 -37.43 -0.42 -12.09
C ASN A 542 -36.58 0.63 -12.80
N TYR A 543 -35.68 1.31 -12.08
CA TYR A 543 -34.70 2.22 -12.72
C TYR A 543 -33.75 1.46 -13.64
N MET A 544 -33.28 0.28 -13.26
CA MET A 544 -32.46 -0.55 -14.15
C MET A 544 -33.21 -0.95 -15.42
N LYS A 545 -34.46 -1.41 -15.30
CA LYS A 545 -35.31 -1.76 -16.45
C LYS A 545 -35.45 -0.61 -17.43
N TYR A 546 -35.70 0.60 -16.93
CA TYR A 546 -35.78 1.81 -17.76
C TYR A 546 -34.49 2.06 -18.57
N GLU A 547 -33.32 1.99 -17.92
CA GLU A 547 -32.03 2.18 -18.58
C GLU A 547 -31.73 1.08 -19.62
N ILE A 548 -32.12 -0.17 -19.34
CA ILE A 548 -31.93 -1.30 -20.26
C ILE A 548 -32.81 -1.13 -21.50
N GLN A 549 -34.10 -0.82 -21.33
CA GLN A 549 -35.05 -0.65 -22.42
C GLN A 549 -34.66 0.51 -23.35
N GLU A 550 -34.14 1.59 -22.77
CA GLU A 550 -33.75 2.77 -23.52
C GLU A 550 -32.41 2.59 -24.27
N TYR A 551 -31.43 1.96 -23.63
CA TYR A 551 -30.04 1.99 -24.10
C TYR A 551 -29.41 0.64 -24.42
N ASN A 552 -30.19 -0.46 -24.33
CA ASN A 552 -29.70 -1.82 -24.54
C ASN A 552 -28.48 -2.16 -23.65
N TYR A 553 -28.51 -1.68 -22.41
CA TYR A 553 -27.43 -1.87 -21.45
C TYR A 553 -27.34 -3.31 -20.94
N LYS A 554 -26.10 -3.71 -20.66
CA LYS A 554 -25.68 -5.04 -20.20
C LYS A 554 -25.20 -4.94 -18.73
N PRO A 555 -24.94 -6.07 -18.04
CA PRO A 555 -24.59 -6.04 -16.63
C PRO A 555 -23.43 -5.09 -16.26
N ASN A 556 -22.37 -5.02 -17.08
CA ASN A 556 -21.21 -4.16 -16.87
C ASN A 556 -21.47 -2.65 -17.00
N ASN A 557 -22.64 -2.25 -17.49
CA ASN A 557 -23.04 -0.84 -17.56
C ASN A 557 -23.64 -0.32 -16.24
N PHE A 558 -23.76 -1.17 -15.22
CA PHE A 558 -24.32 -0.82 -13.92
C PHE A 558 -23.29 -0.94 -12.80
N MET A 559 -23.24 0.08 -11.93
CA MET A 559 -22.43 0.07 -10.72
C MET A 559 -23.17 0.69 -9.54
N PHE A 560 -23.15 -0.01 -8.41
CA PHE A 560 -23.66 0.46 -7.12
C PHE A 560 -22.50 0.91 -6.24
N ILE A 561 -22.63 2.10 -5.64
CA ILE A 561 -21.63 2.69 -4.77
C ILE A 561 -22.23 2.90 -3.38
N PHE A 562 -21.57 2.36 -2.37
CA PHE A 562 -21.87 2.59 -0.96
C PHE A 562 -20.69 3.24 -0.25
N PRO A 563 -20.89 4.08 0.77
CA PRO A 563 -19.80 4.50 1.64
C PRO A 563 -19.13 3.31 2.35
N ILE A 564 -19.93 2.34 2.82
CA ILE A 564 -19.47 1.19 3.62
C ILE A 564 -20.15 -0.08 3.12
N LEU A 565 -19.35 -1.09 2.78
CA LEU A 565 -19.84 -2.44 2.42
C LEU A 565 -19.75 -3.45 3.56
N ALA A 566 -18.83 -3.24 4.52
CA ALA A 566 -18.68 -4.15 5.65
C ALA A 566 -19.98 -4.25 6.46
N LYS A 567 -20.56 -5.46 6.53
CA LYS A 567 -21.84 -5.77 7.20
C LYS A 567 -23.03 -4.98 6.63
N ASN A 568 -22.96 -4.56 5.36
CA ASN A 568 -24.04 -3.84 4.70
C ASN A 568 -25.12 -4.82 4.20
N THR A 569 -26.22 -4.92 4.95
CA THR A 569 -27.33 -5.83 4.66
C THR A 569 -28.10 -5.44 3.39
N LEU A 570 -28.18 -4.16 3.06
CA LEU A 570 -28.83 -3.67 1.84
C LEU A 570 -28.02 -4.07 0.60
N ALA A 571 -26.69 -3.96 0.65
CA ALA A 571 -25.81 -4.38 -0.44
C ALA A 571 -25.94 -5.88 -0.74
N ASN A 572 -25.98 -6.74 0.29
CA ASN A 572 -26.21 -8.18 0.11
C ASN A 572 -27.59 -8.46 -0.53
N ARG A 573 -28.64 -7.75 -0.10
CA ARG A 573 -30.00 -7.89 -0.66
C ARG A 573 -30.06 -7.46 -2.12
N ILE A 574 -29.44 -6.34 -2.46
CA ILE A 574 -29.33 -5.86 -3.84
C ILE A 574 -28.54 -6.85 -4.69
N GLU A 575 -27.42 -7.40 -4.19
CA GLU A 575 -26.63 -8.41 -4.92
C GLU A 575 -27.50 -9.57 -5.37
N SER A 576 -28.23 -10.21 -4.44
CA SER A 576 -29.09 -11.34 -4.77
C SER A 576 -30.26 -10.95 -5.67
N LYS A 577 -30.90 -9.79 -5.45
CA LYS A 577 -32.03 -9.36 -6.29
C LYS A 577 -31.61 -9.03 -7.71
N VAL A 578 -30.49 -8.35 -7.88
CA VAL A 578 -29.97 -7.97 -9.20
C VAL A 578 -29.47 -9.20 -9.95
N GLN A 579 -28.89 -10.18 -9.25
CA GLN A 579 -28.55 -11.48 -9.85
C GLN A 579 -29.81 -12.17 -10.39
N ASP A 580 -30.86 -12.27 -9.57
CA ASP A 580 -32.15 -12.87 -9.94
C ASP A 580 -32.80 -12.12 -11.12
N PHE A 581 -32.76 -10.79 -11.11
CA PHE A 581 -33.20 -9.94 -12.22
C PHE A 581 -32.46 -10.25 -13.53
N TRP A 582 -31.13 -10.35 -13.51
CA TRP A 582 -30.37 -10.67 -14.73
C TRP A 582 -30.63 -12.08 -15.23
N ILE A 583 -30.82 -13.06 -14.35
CA ILE A 583 -31.20 -14.44 -14.73
C ILE A 583 -32.50 -14.41 -15.54
N GLU A 584 -33.50 -13.63 -15.14
CA GLU A 584 -34.75 -13.50 -15.87
C GLU A 584 -34.60 -12.64 -17.14
N GLN A 585 -33.84 -11.55 -17.10
CA GLN A 585 -33.62 -10.70 -18.27
C GLN A 585 -32.88 -11.43 -19.40
N PHE A 586 -31.97 -12.34 -19.07
CA PHE A 586 -31.25 -13.16 -20.07
C PHE A 586 -32.12 -14.26 -20.69
N LYS A 587 -33.33 -14.51 -20.18
CA LYS A 587 -34.33 -15.39 -20.80
C LYS A 587 -35.29 -14.65 -21.72
N ASP A 588 -35.34 -13.32 -21.65
CA ASP A 588 -36.21 -12.50 -22.50
C ASP A 588 -35.75 -12.61 -23.97
N PRO A 589 -36.56 -13.21 -24.87
CA PRO A 589 -36.18 -13.41 -26.26
C PRO A 589 -35.83 -12.12 -26.99
N GLU A 590 -36.50 -11.01 -26.65
CA GLU A 590 -36.27 -9.73 -27.30
C GLU A 590 -34.89 -9.17 -26.90
N TYR A 591 -34.58 -9.21 -25.61
CA TYR A 591 -33.29 -8.77 -25.09
C TYR A 591 -32.12 -9.63 -25.61
N VAL A 592 -32.29 -10.96 -25.67
CA VAL A 592 -31.28 -11.86 -26.24
C VAL A 592 -31.00 -11.50 -27.70
N GLN A 593 -32.05 -11.35 -28.50
CA GLN A 593 -31.93 -11.10 -29.93
C GLN A 593 -31.35 -9.71 -30.25
N ASN A 594 -31.78 -8.68 -29.53
CA ASN A 594 -31.43 -7.29 -29.82
C ASN A 594 -30.10 -6.85 -29.16
N VAL A 595 -29.75 -7.44 -28.01
CA VAL A 595 -28.61 -6.97 -27.20
C VAL A 595 -27.49 -8.00 -27.11
N LEU A 596 -27.80 -9.23 -26.69
CA LEU A 596 -26.76 -10.21 -26.32
C LEU A 596 -26.09 -10.86 -27.55
N LEU A 597 -26.85 -11.19 -28.60
CA LEU A 597 -26.29 -11.75 -29.84
C LEU A 597 -25.45 -10.75 -30.64
N ASN A 598 -25.58 -9.45 -30.35
CA ASN A 598 -24.80 -8.38 -30.95
C ASN A 598 -23.55 -8.00 -30.12
N ASP A 599 -23.35 -8.62 -28.95
CA ASP A 599 -22.18 -8.42 -28.10
C ASP A 599 -21.10 -9.46 -28.37
N GLU A 600 -19.84 -9.04 -28.46
CA GLU A 600 -18.71 -9.97 -28.70
C GLU A 600 -18.56 -11.01 -27.58
N TYR A 601 -18.68 -10.59 -26.32
CA TYR A 601 -18.49 -11.47 -25.17
C TYR A 601 -19.72 -12.35 -24.93
N TRP A 602 -20.91 -11.75 -24.82
CA TRP A 602 -22.11 -12.50 -24.46
C TRP A 602 -22.56 -13.46 -25.56
N LYS A 603 -22.38 -13.13 -26.84
CA LYS A 603 -22.72 -14.05 -27.95
C LYS A 603 -22.04 -15.41 -27.82
N GLU A 604 -20.78 -15.44 -27.38
CA GLU A 604 -20.01 -16.68 -27.18
C GLU A 604 -20.30 -17.36 -25.83
N ASN A 605 -20.92 -16.63 -24.89
CA ASN A 605 -21.16 -17.07 -23.52
C ASN A 605 -22.66 -17.29 -23.18
N LEU A 606 -23.56 -17.21 -24.16
CA LEU A 606 -24.96 -17.60 -24.07
C LEU A 606 -25.08 -19.13 -24.02
N ASN A 607 -24.96 -19.70 -22.82
CA ASN A 607 -25.07 -21.14 -22.59
C ASN A 607 -25.78 -21.40 -21.24
N ASP A 608 -26.16 -22.65 -21.00
CA ASP A 608 -26.84 -23.05 -19.76
C ASP A 608 -25.90 -23.14 -18.53
N LYS A 609 -24.70 -22.52 -18.59
CA LYS A 609 -23.75 -22.51 -17.47
C LYS A 609 -24.16 -21.47 -16.43
N PHE A 610 -23.61 -21.62 -15.23
CA PHE A 610 -23.82 -20.65 -14.16
C PHE A 610 -23.07 -19.37 -14.48
N HIS A 611 -23.79 -18.25 -14.52
CA HIS A 611 -23.24 -16.93 -14.79
C HIS A 611 -23.37 -16.05 -13.55
N LYS A 612 -22.23 -15.54 -13.08
CA LYS A 612 -22.24 -14.50 -12.05
C LYS A 612 -22.45 -13.15 -12.74
N TYR A 613 -23.68 -12.63 -12.73
CA TYR A 613 -24.00 -11.34 -13.35
C TYR A 613 -23.66 -10.15 -12.45
N VAL A 614 -23.56 -10.38 -11.13
CA VAL A 614 -23.30 -9.34 -10.13
C VAL A 614 -22.11 -9.72 -9.25
N CYS A 615 -21.24 -8.75 -8.97
CA CYS A 615 -20.13 -8.94 -8.05
C CYS A 615 -20.14 -7.91 -6.92
N LEU A 616 -20.39 -8.37 -5.70
CA LEU A 616 -20.17 -7.60 -4.48
C LEU A 616 -18.71 -7.67 -4.04
N HIS A 617 -17.98 -6.59 -4.30
CA HIS A 617 -16.57 -6.47 -3.98
C HIS A 617 -16.37 -6.08 -2.52
N LYS A 618 -15.94 -7.03 -1.68
CA LYS A 618 -15.58 -6.80 -0.27
C LYS A 618 -14.05 -6.76 -0.18
N SER A 619 -13.44 -5.65 0.24
CA SER A 619 -11.99 -5.59 0.51
C SER A 619 -11.68 -5.61 2.01
N GLU A 620 -10.52 -6.15 2.41
CA GLU A 620 -9.88 -5.72 3.65
C GLU A 620 -9.52 -4.23 3.53
N GLU A 621 -9.68 -3.47 4.63
CA GLU A 621 -9.34 -2.05 4.65
C GLU A 621 -7.91 -1.83 4.13
N GLY A 622 -7.77 -0.99 3.09
CA GLY A 622 -6.48 -0.61 2.51
C GLY A 622 -5.93 -1.51 1.40
N GLN A 623 -6.58 -2.63 1.03
CA GLN A 623 -6.12 -3.47 -0.09
C GLN A 623 -6.82 -3.12 -1.41
N SER A 624 -6.06 -3.07 -2.51
CA SER A 624 -6.61 -2.83 -3.85
C SER A 624 -7.38 -4.05 -4.35
N ILE A 625 -8.60 -3.83 -4.86
CA ILE A 625 -9.44 -4.87 -5.46
C ILE A 625 -9.05 -5.08 -6.92
N ASN A 626 -8.91 -6.34 -7.34
CA ASN A 626 -8.74 -6.70 -8.74
C ASN A 626 -10.10 -6.69 -9.45
N LEU A 627 -10.37 -5.65 -10.25
CA LEU A 627 -11.66 -5.51 -10.93
C LEU A 627 -11.77 -6.30 -12.24
N THR A 628 -10.69 -6.93 -12.72
CA THR A 628 -10.69 -7.75 -13.95
C THR A 628 -11.72 -8.88 -13.86
N GLU A 629 -11.88 -9.49 -12.69
CA GLU A 629 -12.84 -10.62 -12.50
C GLU A 629 -14.31 -10.21 -12.65
N SER A 630 -14.60 -8.91 -12.67
CA SER A 630 -15.96 -8.37 -12.77
C SER A 630 -16.15 -7.47 -13.99
N GLU A 631 -15.32 -7.64 -15.02
CA GLU A 631 -15.34 -6.82 -16.23
C GLU A 631 -16.69 -6.82 -16.95
N HIS A 632 -17.36 -7.98 -17.01
CA HIS A 632 -18.66 -8.16 -17.65
C HIS A 632 -19.84 -8.17 -16.66
N MET A 633 -19.62 -7.81 -15.39
CA MET A 633 -20.62 -7.93 -14.31
C MET A 633 -21.10 -6.56 -13.81
N THR A 634 -22.31 -6.51 -13.26
CA THR A 634 -22.74 -5.40 -12.41
C THR A 634 -21.87 -5.36 -11.15
N ARG A 635 -21.31 -4.19 -10.83
CA ARG A 635 -20.37 -4.05 -9.72
C ARG A 635 -21.03 -3.39 -8.52
N ILE A 636 -20.86 -3.95 -7.33
CA ILE A 636 -21.20 -3.27 -6.06
C ILE A 636 -19.90 -2.96 -5.32
N LEU A 637 -19.59 -1.67 -5.16
CA LEU A 637 -18.30 -1.16 -4.69
C LEU A 637 -18.46 -0.18 -3.53
N SER A 638 -17.41 -0.05 -2.72
CA SER A 638 -17.28 1.08 -1.81
C SER A 638 -16.87 2.36 -2.57
N ILE A 639 -17.04 3.55 -1.97
CA ILE A 639 -16.49 4.80 -2.56
C ILE A 639 -14.98 4.69 -2.81
N HIS A 640 -14.24 4.04 -1.91
CA HIS A 640 -12.80 3.85 -2.04
C HIS A 640 -12.45 2.93 -3.21
N SER A 641 -13.20 1.83 -3.37
CA SER A 641 -12.97 0.82 -4.40
C SER A 641 -13.46 1.27 -5.79
N SER A 642 -14.42 2.19 -5.87
CA SER A 642 -14.92 2.76 -7.13
C SER A 642 -14.01 3.86 -7.69
N LYS A 643 -13.12 4.41 -6.87
CA LYS A 643 -12.16 5.42 -7.32
C LYS A 643 -11.32 4.90 -8.50
N GLY A 644 -11.09 5.78 -9.47
CA GLY A 644 -10.41 5.45 -10.74
C GLY A 644 -11.28 4.74 -11.78
N ASN A 645 -12.40 4.10 -11.40
CA ASN A 645 -13.32 3.44 -12.32
C ASN A 645 -14.56 4.30 -12.57
N GLY A 646 -15.14 4.24 -13.76
CA GLY A 646 -16.38 4.95 -14.11
C GLY A 646 -17.31 4.04 -14.90
N CYS A 647 -18.61 4.27 -14.81
CA CYS A 647 -19.64 3.38 -15.36
C CYS A 647 -20.79 4.21 -15.96
N GLU A 648 -21.50 3.64 -16.93
CA GLU A 648 -22.61 4.32 -17.62
C GLU A 648 -23.71 4.70 -16.63
N VAL A 649 -24.15 3.76 -15.79
CA VAL A 649 -25.19 3.98 -14.78
C VAL A 649 -24.65 3.75 -13.37
N ILE A 650 -24.80 4.75 -12.50
CA ILE A 650 -24.40 4.70 -11.09
C ILE A 650 -25.62 4.77 -10.16
N PHE A 651 -25.70 3.86 -9.20
CA PHE A 651 -26.58 3.95 -8.04
C PHE A 651 -25.76 4.28 -6.79
N LEU A 652 -25.96 5.47 -6.22
CA LEU A 652 -25.32 5.92 -4.99
C LEU A 652 -26.29 5.77 -3.81
N LEU A 653 -25.97 4.88 -2.87
CA LEU A 653 -26.87 4.48 -1.78
C LEU A 653 -26.17 4.50 -0.41
N GLY A 654 -26.94 4.75 0.66
CA GLY A 654 -26.42 4.77 2.04
C GLY A 654 -25.54 5.98 2.38
N LEU A 655 -25.68 7.06 1.61
CA LEU A 655 -24.96 8.31 1.78
C LEU A 655 -25.61 9.15 2.88
N THR A 656 -24.89 9.35 3.98
CA THR A 656 -25.31 10.16 5.14
C THR A 656 -24.07 10.82 5.73
N GLU A 657 -24.21 11.91 6.47
CA GLU A 657 -23.11 12.55 7.17
C GLU A 657 -22.36 11.53 8.04
N LYS A 658 -23.11 10.70 8.77
CA LYS A 658 -22.58 9.65 9.62
C LYS A 658 -21.72 8.62 8.89
N THR A 659 -22.13 8.19 7.68
CA THR A 659 -21.38 7.18 6.92
C THR A 659 -20.11 7.77 6.33
N LEU A 660 -20.10 9.05 5.98
CA LEU A 660 -18.91 9.77 5.52
C LEU A 660 -17.93 10.10 6.66
N VAL A 661 -18.44 10.57 7.81
CA VAL A 661 -17.64 10.92 9.01
C VAL A 661 -16.85 9.74 9.57
N LYS A 662 -17.28 8.51 9.33
CA LYS A 662 -16.50 7.31 9.69
C LYS A 662 -15.12 7.28 9.04
N PHE A 663 -14.97 7.84 7.84
CA PHE A 663 -13.70 7.93 7.12
C PHE A 663 -13.05 9.29 7.30
N SER A 664 -13.85 10.36 7.21
CA SER A 664 -13.34 11.73 7.28
C SER A 664 -13.02 12.20 8.70
N LYS A 665 -13.48 11.49 9.74
CA LYS A 665 -13.39 11.81 11.17
C LYS A 665 -14.23 13.01 11.62
N MET A 666 -14.48 13.99 10.74
CA MET A 666 -15.30 15.18 10.97
C MET A 666 -16.12 15.53 9.72
N PRO A 667 -17.32 16.14 9.87
CA PRO A 667 -18.12 16.58 8.72
C PRO A 667 -17.46 17.77 8.03
N CYS A 668 -17.77 17.97 6.76
CA CYS A 668 -17.38 19.16 6.00
C CYS A 668 -15.86 19.46 5.99
N ASN A 669 -14.99 18.45 6.11
CA ASN A 669 -13.57 18.62 5.84
C ASN A 669 -13.22 18.13 4.42
N LEU A 670 -11.94 18.21 4.03
CA LEU A 670 -11.52 17.85 2.67
C LEU A 670 -11.84 16.40 2.33
N VAL A 671 -11.63 15.47 3.28
CA VAL A 671 -11.91 14.05 3.07
C VAL A 671 -13.41 13.81 2.87
N TYR A 672 -14.24 14.45 3.71
CA TYR A 672 -15.70 14.37 3.63
C TYR A 672 -16.21 14.86 2.27
N ASP A 673 -15.83 16.06 1.87
CA ASP A 673 -16.24 16.65 0.59
C ASP A 673 -15.65 15.87 -0.60
N SER A 674 -14.46 15.27 -0.45
CA SER A 674 -13.86 14.39 -1.46
C SER A 674 -14.63 13.08 -1.62
N LEU A 675 -15.10 12.46 -0.54
CA LEU A 675 -15.91 11.23 -0.61
C LEU A 675 -17.21 11.49 -1.36
N LEU A 676 -17.87 12.62 -1.06
CA LEU A 676 -19.06 13.07 -1.76
C LEU A 676 -18.76 13.33 -3.25
N HIS A 677 -17.75 14.15 -3.55
CA HIS A 677 -17.36 14.49 -4.92
C HIS A 677 -16.93 13.27 -5.76
N VAL A 678 -16.12 12.36 -5.20
CA VAL A 678 -15.71 11.12 -5.88
C VAL A 678 -16.93 10.29 -6.24
N SER A 679 -17.89 10.14 -5.33
CA SER A 679 -19.10 9.34 -5.55
C SER A 679 -20.03 9.93 -6.62
N LEU A 680 -20.14 11.27 -6.69
CA LEU A 680 -20.96 12.01 -7.66
C LEU A 680 -20.33 12.16 -9.05
N THR A 681 -19.08 11.74 -9.23
CA THR A 681 -18.36 11.91 -10.50
C THR A 681 -17.98 10.58 -11.14
N ARG A 682 -18.59 9.46 -10.73
CA ARG A 682 -18.29 8.13 -11.30
C ARG A 682 -19.09 7.80 -12.55
N GLN A 683 -20.26 8.39 -12.71
CA GLN A 683 -21.16 8.19 -13.83
C GLN A 683 -20.57 8.76 -15.12
N LYS A 684 -20.90 8.10 -16.23
CA LYS A 684 -20.69 8.60 -17.58
C LYS A 684 -21.98 9.07 -18.25
N LYS A 685 -23.14 8.55 -17.78
CA LYS A 685 -24.48 8.86 -18.32
C LYS A 685 -25.52 9.15 -17.24
N SER A 686 -25.88 8.17 -16.42
CA SER A 686 -26.98 8.31 -15.46
C SER A 686 -26.50 8.16 -14.01
N LEU A 687 -26.94 9.06 -13.12
CA LEU A 687 -26.70 9.00 -11.68
C LEU A 687 -28.01 8.95 -10.89
N TYR A 688 -28.23 7.84 -10.19
CA TYR A 688 -29.33 7.66 -9.25
C TYR A 688 -28.81 7.83 -7.81
N VAL A 689 -29.31 8.81 -7.07
CA VAL A 689 -28.88 9.09 -5.70
C VAL A 689 -30.03 8.88 -4.72
N GLY A 690 -29.86 7.88 -3.84
CA GLY A 690 -30.78 7.64 -2.73
C GLY A 690 -30.38 8.45 -1.51
N VAL A 691 -31.19 9.45 -1.13
CA VAL A 691 -30.95 10.35 0.02
C VAL A 691 -31.92 10.10 1.16
N GLN A 692 -31.42 10.07 2.38
CA GLN A 692 -32.24 9.79 3.57
C GLN A 692 -32.69 11.10 4.22
N ASN A 693 -34.00 11.25 4.47
CA ASN A 693 -34.54 12.38 5.21
C ASN A 693 -34.20 12.25 6.71
N ASN A 694 -33.07 12.81 7.10
CA ASN A 694 -32.57 12.81 8.48
C ASN A 694 -32.02 14.17 8.93
N ASN A 695 -32.23 15.22 8.11
CA ASN A 695 -31.73 16.58 8.29
C ASN A 695 -30.22 16.72 8.53
N ASP A 696 -29.41 15.75 8.09
CA ASP A 696 -27.95 15.85 8.15
C ASP A 696 -27.38 16.75 7.03
N ASP A 697 -26.07 17.04 7.06
CA ASP A 697 -25.42 17.86 6.03
C ASP A 697 -25.64 17.32 4.61
N VAL A 698 -25.62 16.00 4.41
CA VAL A 698 -25.86 15.39 3.10
C VAL A 698 -27.27 15.74 2.64
N TRP A 699 -28.30 15.46 3.45
CA TRP A 699 -29.68 15.80 3.11
C TRP A 699 -29.85 17.27 2.73
N ASN A 700 -29.32 18.18 3.54
CA ASN A 700 -29.45 19.62 3.33
C ASN A 700 -28.80 20.08 2.01
N ARG A 701 -27.66 19.51 1.62
CA ARG A 701 -27.02 19.81 0.32
C ARG A 701 -27.87 19.37 -0.86
N PHE A 702 -28.47 18.18 -0.80
CA PHE A 702 -29.36 17.70 -1.88
C PHE A 702 -30.70 18.43 -1.89
N GLN A 703 -31.24 18.81 -0.73
CA GLN A 703 -32.46 19.61 -0.62
C GLN A 703 -32.34 20.93 -1.40
N ASN A 704 -31.24 21.65 -1.22
CA ASN A 704 -30.98 22.93 -1.89
C ASN A 704 -30.91 22.81 -3.43
N VAL A 705 -30.75 21.60 -3.94
CA VAL A 705 -30.56 21.33 -5.38
C VAL A 705 -31.77 20.62 -6.00
N CYS A 706 -32.58 19.89 -5.22
CA CYS A 706 -33.58 18.95 -5.75
C CYS A 706 -35.03 19.19 -5.28
N ASN A 707 -35.36 20.35 -4.70
CA ASN A 707 -36.73 20.69 -4.25
C ASN A 707 -37.37 19.58 -3.37
N ILE A 708 -36.63 19.07 -2.40
CA ILE A 708 -37.12 18.04 -1.46
C ILE A 708 -37.61 18.75 -0.18
N GLU A 709 -38.75 18.35 0.39
CA GLU A 709 -39.32 18.99 1.59
C GLU A 709 -38.52 18.67 2.86
N SER A 710 -38.24 19.68 3.70
CA SER A 710 -37.63 19.49 5.03
C SER A 710 -38.67 19.13 6.08
N ASP A 711 -38.43 18.09 6.88
CA ASP A 711 -39.18 17.88 8.11
C ASP A 711 -38.42 18.49 9.31
N LYS A 712 -38.77 19.70 9.71
CA LYS A 712 -38.13 20.39 10.86
C LYS A 712 -38.36 19.70 12.21
N ASN A 713 -39.20 18.66 12.27
CA ASN A 713 -39.52 17.94 13.50
C ASN A 713 -38.58 16.77 13.81
N ILE A 714 -37.56 16.50 12.99
CA ILE A 714 -36.61 15.41 13.26
C ILE A 714 -35.54 15.87 14.28
N PRO A 715 -35.45 15.27 15.48
CA PRO A 715 -34.46 15.66 16.49
C PRO A 715 -33.03 15.23 16.09
N PRO A 716 -31.98 15.95 16.56
CA PRO A 716 -30.60 15.50 16.47
C PRO A 716 -30.45 14.08 17.02
N GLN A 717 -29.83 13.22 16.23
CA GLN A 717 -29.71 11.81 16.59
C GLN A 717 -28.49 11.66 17.50
N ILE A 718 -28.66 11.28 18.77
CA ILE A 718 -27.54 10.99 19.71
C ILE A 718 -27.46 9.51 20.11
N GLN A 719 -28.42 8.68 19.68
CA GLN A 719 -28.52 7.27 20.09
C GLN A 719 -27.36 6.38 19.63
N TYR A 720 -26.47 6.89 18.78
CA TYR A 720 -25.25 6.18 18.37
C TYR A 720 -24.06 6.42 19.30
N ILE A 721 -24.13 7.40 20.20
CA ILE A 721 -23.17 7.50 21.29
C ILE A 721 -23.40 6.29 22.18
N SER A 722 -22.47 5.34 22.15
CA SER A 722 -22.62 4.04 22.79
C SER A 722 -21.60 3.86 23.90
N ARG A 723 -22.05 3.35 25.05
CA ARG A 723 -21.18 2.86 26.13
C ARG A 723 -20.35 1.64 25.73
N TYR A 724 -20.79 0.91 24.71
CA TYR A 724 -20.05 -0.23 24.18
C TYR A 724 -18.98 0.23 23.20
N ASN A 725 -17.75 -0.12 23.49
CA ASN A 725 -16.55 0.21 22.74
C ASN A 725 -16.01 -1.03 22.04
N SER A 726 -15.67 -0.87 20.76
CA SER A 726 -15.02 -1.93 19.99
C SER A 726 -13.58 -2.06 20.48
N TYR A 727 -13.20 -3.27 20.85
CA TYR A 727 -11.82 -3.59 21.20
C TYR A 727 -10.86 -3.35 20.03
N ASP A 728 -11.27 -3.76 18.82
CA ASP A 728 -10.54 -3.47 17.59
C ASP A 728 -10.35 -1.97 17.36
N GLY A 729 -11.34 -1.15 17.76
CA GLY A 729 -11.24 0.31 17.69
C GLY A 729 -10.14 0.90 18.58
N VAL A 730 -9.84 0.28 19.73
CA VAL A 730 -8.73 0.67 20.60
C VAL A 730 -7.41 0.37 19.93
N ILE A 731 -7.26 -0.83 19.37
CA ILE A 731 -6.03 -1.27 18.70
C ILE A 731 -5.76 -0.39 17.49
N THR A 732 -6.78 -0.13 16.65
CA THR A 732 -6.66 0.74 15.48
C THR A 732 -6.28 2.16 15.87
N TYR A 733 -6.87 2.72 16.92
CA TYR A 733 -6.45 4.04 17.41
C TYR A 733 -4.98 4.07 17.87
N ALA A 734 -4.55 3.06 18.63
CA ALA A 734 -3.16 2.99 19.09
C ALA A 734 -2.16 2.75 17.95
N PHE A 735 -2.55 1.98 16.93
CA PHE A 735 -1.73 1.70 15.76
C PHE A 735 -1.61 2.92 14.83
N ASP A 736 -2.71 3.67 14.63
CA ASP A 736 -2.75 4.82 13.73
C ASP A 736 -2.16 6.10 14.34
N ASN A 737 -2.12 6.19 15.67
CA ASN A 737 -1.46 7.27 16.37
C ASN A 737 0.06 7.03 16.40
N LEU A 738 0.81 7.81 15.61
CA LEU A 738 2.26 7.66 15.47
C LEU A 738 3.02 7.72 16.79
N ASP A 739 2.64 8.60 17.72
CA ASP A 739 3.33 8.72 19.00
C ASP A 739 3.14 7.46 19.85
N LEU A 740 1.90 6.94 19.91
CA LEU A 740 1.61 5.68 20.61
C LEU A 740 2.26 4.49 19.91
N PHE A 741 2.28 4.49 18.57
CA PHE A 741 2.91 3.46 17.77
C PHE A 741 4.40 3.37 18.05
N GLU A 742 5.14 4.49 17.97
CA GLU A 742 6.58 4.56 18.21
C GLU A 742 6.93 4.10 19.63
N ILE A 743 6.14 4.48 20.63
CA ILE A 743 6.32 4.03 22.02
C ILE A 743 6.17 2.50 22.10
N ILE A 744 5.14 1.92 21.51
CA ILE A 744 4.92 0.45 21.55
C ILE A 744 5.99 -0.29 20.74
N GLU A 745 6.38 0.21 19.57
CA GLU A 745 7.40 -0.40 18.73
C GLU A 745 8.75 -0.44 19.45
N LYS A 746 9.15 0.69 20.06
CA LYS A 746 10.45 0.84 20.72
C LYS A 746 10.52 0.13 22.06
N GLU A 747 9.48 0.21 22.89
CA GLU A 747 9.50 -0.31 24.27
C GLU A 747 9.05 -1.77 24.35
N ILE A 748 8.23 -2.26 23.41
CA ILE A 748 7.62 -3.60 23.49
C ILE A 748 8.05 -4.50 22.31
N ILE A 749 7.82 -4.08 21.06
CA ILE A 749 8.00 -4.97 19.89
C ILE A 749 9.49 -5.24 19.61
N THR A 750 10.29 -4.18 19.50
CA THR A 750 11.73 -4.25 19.17
C THR A 750 12.52 -5.05 20.22
N PRO A 751 12.41 -4.78 21.53
CA PRO A 751 13.16 -5.51 22.56
C PRO A 751 12.77 -6.99 22.63
N SER A 752 11.53 -7.32 22.24
CA SER A 752 11.02 -8.69 22.22
C SER A 752 11.51 -9.54 21.05
N ASN A 753 12.21 -8.94 20.07
CA ASN A 753 12.75 -9.62 18.88
C ASN A 753 11.68 -10.38 18.05
N PHE A 754 10.42 -9.93 18.08
CA PHE A 754 9.32 -10.62 17.39
C PHE A 754 9.54 -10.75 15.88
N ALA A 755 10.30 -9.84 15.25
CA ALA A 755 10.59 -9.91 13.82
C ALA A 755 11.34 -11.20 13.41
N LYS A 756 12.07 -11.85 14.33
CA LYS A 756 12.73 -13.14 14.07
C LYS A 756 11.75 -14.31 13.95
N LEU A 757 10.51 -14.11 14.39
CA LEU A 757 9.44 -15.11 14.35
C LEU A 757 8.71 -15.14 13.01
N LEU A 758 8.97 -14.18 12.11
CA LEU A 758 8.39 -14.17 10.77
C LEU A 758 8.81 -15.42 9.98
N PRO A 759 7.87 -16.11 9.31
CA PRO A 759 8.18 -17.21 8.43
C PRO A 759 9.16 -16.80 7.32
N LYS A 760 10.10 -17.69 6.97
CA LYS A 760 10.96 -17.52 5.80
C LYS A 760 10.23 -18.06 4.58
N PHE A 761 9.90 -17.20 3.63
CA PHE A 761 9.17 -17.55 2.40
C PHE A 761 10.11 -18.16 1.35
N SER A 762 9.67 -19.23 0.66
CA SER A 762 10.36 -19.78 -0.52
C SER A 762 9.80 -19.29 -1.86
N ASP A 763 8.52 -18.89 -1.94
CA ASP A 763 7.85 -18.64 -3.23
C ASP A 763 6.97 -17.38 -3.26
N GLU A 764 6.89 -16.75 -4.43
CA GLU A 764 6.05 -15.57 -4.69
C GLU A 764 4.56 -15.94 -4.69
N LYS A 765 3.78 -15.39 -3.73
CA LYS A 765 2.33 -15.61 -3.65
C LYS A 765 1.56 -14.52 -4.40
N LYS A 766 0.46 -14.93 -5.05
CA LYS A 766 -0.48 -14.04 -5.72
C LYS A 766 -1.44 -13.37 -4.72
N ILE A 767 -1.98 -12.21 -5.10
CA ILE A 767 -3.00 -11.47 -4.33
C ILE A 767 -4.29 -12.28 -4.37
N ILE A 768 -4.97 -12.44 -3.24
CA ILE A 768 -6.14 -13.32 -3.09
C ILE A 768 -7.33 -12.48 -2.63
N ASP A 769 -8.48 -12.63 -3.29
CA ASP A 769 -9.73 -11.92 -2.93
C ASP A 769 -10.28 -12.33 -1.54
N TRP A 770 -11.02 -11.44 -0.89
CA TRP A 770 -11.54 -11.58 0.47
C TRP A 770 -12.52 -12.75 0.63
N GLY A 771 -13.32 -13.03 -0.40
CA GLY A 771 -14.17 -14.22 -0.42
C GLY A 771 -13.35 -15.49 -0.19
N HIS A 772 -12.20 -15.62 -0.87
CA HIS A 772 -11.27 -16.73 -0.66
C HIS A 772 -10.62 -16.72 0.73
N HIS A 773 -10.35 -15.54 1.32
CA HIS A 773 -9.84 -15.44 2.68
C HIS A 773 -10.84 -15.95 3.73
N GLN A 774 -12.12 -15.58 3.61
CA GLN A 774 -13.19 -16.04 4.52
C GLN A 774 -13.43 -17.56 4.39
N ILE A 775 -13.37 -18.09 3.17
CA ILE A 775 -13.48 -19.52 2.88
C ILE A 775 -12.30 -20.31 3.45
N ARG A 776 -11.07 -19.83 3.23
CA ARG A 776 -9.86 -20.44 3.80
C ARG A 776 -9.88 -20.42 5.32
N PHE A 777 -10.33 -19.31 5.91
CA PHE A 777 -10.55 -19.20 7.34
C PHE A 777 -11.58 -20.22 7.84
N ALA A 778 -12.70 -20.40 7.15
CA ALA A 778 -13.75 -21.35 7.54
C ALA A 778 -13.20 -22.78 7.67
N VAL A 779 -12.41 -23.23 6.70
CA VAL A 779 -11.82 -24.57 6.73
C VAL A 779 -10.67 -24.67 7.73
N PHE A 780 -9.81 -23.65 7.80
CA PHE A 780 -8.75 -23.58 8.82
C PHE A 780 -9.34 -23.72 10.22
N TRP A 781 -10.40 -22.95 10.47
CA TRP A 781 -11.15 -22.94 11.72
C TRP A 781 -11.73 -24.32 12.05
N TYR A 782 -12.51 -24.90 11.13
CA TYR A 782 -13.15 -26.20 11.37
C TYR A 782 -12.14 -27.32 11.63
N SER A 783 -11.04 -27.34 10.86
CA SER A 783 -9.99 -28.35 10.99
C SER A 783 -9.25 -28.27 12.34
N ILE A 784 -8.88 -27.06 12.78
CA ILE A 784 -8.29 -26.86 14.12
C ILE A 784 -9.28 -27.24 15.22
N MET A 785 -10.56 -26.87 15.09
CA MET A 785 -11.60 -27.25 16.05
C MET A 785 -11.77 -28.77 16.14
N SER A 786 -11.77 -29.48 15.01
CA SER A 786 -11.79 -30.94 14.97
C SER A 786 -10.63 -31.54 15.75
N SER A 787 -9.40 -31.05 15.51
CA SER A 787 -8.21 -31.54 16.20
C SER A 787 -8.24 -31.25 17.71
N ILE A 788 -8.71 -30.08 18.14
CA ILE A 788 -8.83 -29.74 19.56
C ILE A 788 -9.87 -30.62 20.25
N VAL A 789 -11.07 -30.78 19.66
CA VAL A 789 -12.14 -31.59 20.27
C VAL A 789 -11.77 -33.08 20.33
N GLU A 790 -10.97 -33.58 19.39
CA GLU A 790 -10.51 -34.97 19.38
C GLU A 790 -9.45 -35.28 20.44
N ASN A 791 -8.66 -34.29 20.88
CA ASN A 791 -7.43 -34.52 21.65
C ASN A 791 -7.38 -33.83 23.01
N GLU A 792 -8.24 -32.86 23.31
CA GLU A 792 -8.08 -31.97 24.47
C GLU A 792 -9.34 -31.89 25.36
N LYS A 793 -9.15 -31.54 26.65
CA LYS A 793 -10.26 -31.34 27.60
C LYS A 793 -10.93 -29.98 27.39
N MET A 794 -12.24 -30.00 27.13
CA MET A 794 -13.03 -28.78 26.97
C MET A 794 -13.73 -28.40 28.27
N GLU A 795 -13.75 -27.11 28.64
CA GLU A 795 -14.70 -26.61 29.64
C GLU A 795 -16.11 -26.67 29.04
N GLN A 796 -17.17 -26.58 29.86
CA GLN A 796 -18.61 -26.49 29.52
C GLN A 796 -19.01 -25.68 28.25
N TYR A 797 -18.11 -24.89 27.66
CA TYR A 797 -18.25 -24.18 26.38
C TYR A 797 -17.90 -25.01 25.13
N GLY A 798 -17.14 -26.10 25.22
CA GLY A 798 -17.00 -27.09 24.14
C GLY A 798 -18.33 -27.79 23.84
N ASP A 799 -19.14 -27.97 24.88
CA ASP A 799 -20.54 -28.36 24.75
C ASP A 799 -21.36 -27.31 23.99
N GLN A 800 -20.99 -26.03 23.94
CA GLN A 800 -21.72 -25.05 23.14
C GLN A 800 -21.42 -25.18 21.65
N PHE A 801 -20.18 -25.49 21.24
CA PHE A 801 -19.93 -25.76 19.82
C PHE A 801 -20.60 -27.07 19.41
N LYS A 802 -20.47 -28.12 20.23
CA LYS A 802 -21.22 -29.37 20.06
C LYS A 802 -22.73 -29.13 20.05
N ALA A 803 -23.29 -28.36 20.98
CA ALA A 803 -24.73 -28.04 21.04
C ALA A 803 -25.18 -27.20 19.85
N VAL A 804 -24.33 -26.29 19.35
CA VAL A 804 -24.61 -25.57 18.10
C VAL A 804 -24.71 -26.54 16.94
N LEU A 805 -23.78 -27.50 16.84
CA LEU A 805 -23.81 -28.54 15.81
C LEU A 805 -25.00 -29.50 15.96
N ALA A 806 -25.30 -29.92 17.18
CA ALA A 806 -26.45 -30.77 17.51
C ALA A 806 -27.76 -30.07 17.14
N ASN A 807 -27.93 -28.80 17.54
CA ASN A 807 -29.06 -27.99 17.11
C ASN A 807 -29.14 -27.91 15.58
N ILE A 808 -28.04 -27.57 14.91
CA ILE A 808 -27.98 -27.53 13.44
C ILE A 808 -28.39 -28.88 12.80
N SER A 809 -28.06 -30.01 13.42
CA SER A 809 -28.42 -31.34 12.92
C SER A 809 -29.92 -31.64 12.96
N GLU A 810 -30.68 -30.93 13.81
CA GLU A 810 -32.12 -31.14 14.02
C GLU A 810 -32.99 -30.13 13.25
N LEU A 811 -32.43 -29.01 12.79
CA LEU A 811 -33.19 -27.95 12.11
C LEU A 811 -33.77 -28.42 10.76
N SER A 812 -34.97 -27.95 10.41
CA SER A 812 -35.47 -28.08 9.04
C SER A 812 -34.66 -27.19 8.09
N ILE A 813 -34.75 -27.49 6.79
CA ILE A 813 -34.13 -26.68 5.74
C ILE A 813 -35.24 -26.17 4.84
N GLY A 814 -35.42 -24.86 4.80
CA GLY A 814 -36.46 -24.19 4.03
C GLY A 814 -35.92 -23.58 2.75
N LYS A 815 -36.70 -23.65 1.67
CA LYS A 815 -36.39 -23.05 0.36
C LYS A 815 -37.28 -21.81 0.20
N TYR A 816 -36.67 -20.67 -0.13
CA TYR A 816 -37.34 -19.37 -0.08
C TYR A 816 -37.05 -18.53 -1.32
N THR A 817 -38.06 -17.80 -1.79
CA THR A 817 -37.87 -16.72 -2.77
C THR A 817 -37.04 -15.58 -2.17
N HIS A 818 -36.58 -14.65 -3.01
CA HIS A 818 -35.79 -13.51 -2.55
C HIS A 818 -36.38 -12.78 -1.33
N ASN A 819 -37.64 -12.35 -1.41
CA ASN A 819 -38.23 -11.53 -0.35
C ASN A 819 -38.47 -12.35 0.93
N ASP A 820 -38.91 -13.60 0.80
CA ASP A 820 -39.17 -14.48 1.95
C ASP A 820 -37.88 -14.93 2.64
N TYR A 821 -36.80 -15.12 1.87
CA TYR A 821 -35.48 -15.46 2.40
C TYR A 821 -34.96 -14.37 3.35
N TYR A 822 -35.02 -13.09 2.94
CA TYR A 822 -34.57 -11.99 3.80
C TYR A 822 -35.51 -11.76 4.99
N LYS A 823 -36.82 -11.92 4.83
CA LYS A 823 -37.76 -11.95 5.98
C LYS A 823 -37.32 -12.99 7.00
N LYS A 824 -36.94 -14.20 6.55
CA LYS A 824 -36.49 -15.27 7.44
C LYS A 824 -35.17 -14.95 8.15
N LEU A 825 -34.21 -14.37 7.45
CA LEU A 825 -32.94 -13.94 8.07
C LEU A 825 -33.15 -12.86 9.14
N ASP A 826 -34.13 -11.97 8.92
CA ASP A 826 -34.53 -10.95 9.87
C ASP A 826 -35.20 -11.53 11.12
N GLU A 827 -36.11 -12.48 10.96
CA GLU A 827 -36.69 -13.25 12.07
C GLU A 827 -35.60 -13.88 12.95
N ILE A 828 -34.64 -14.58 12.33
CA ILE A 828 -33.51 -15.21 13.03
C ILE A 828 -32.72 -14.16 13.81
N SER A 829 -32.41 -13.02 13.18
CA SER A 829 -31.64 -11.93 13.79
C SER A 829 -32.35 -11.34 15.02
N ASN A 830 -33.67 -11.15 14.91
CA ASN A 830 -34.51 -10.61 15.98
C ASN A 830 -34.63 -11.58 17.15
N ASN A 831 -34.86 -12.86 16.87
CA ASN A 831 -34.91 -13.92 17.89
C ASN A 831 -33.57 -14.00 18.64
N ASN A 832 -32.44 -13.97 17.91
CA ASN A 832 -31.11 -13.98 18.52
C ASN A 832 -30.86 -12.76 19.41
N ARG A 833 -31.29 -11.57 18.97
CA ARG A 833 -31.19 -10.33 19.76
C ARG A 833 -32.00 -10.40 21.05
N LYS A 834 -33.17 -11.05 21.02
CA LYS A 834 -34.05 -11.30 22.18
C LYS A 834 -33.60 -12.50 23.02
N ARG A 835 -32.55 -13.22 22.62
CA ARG A 835 -32.07 -14.49 23.22
C ARG A 835 -33.09 -15.63 23.16
N GLU A 836 -33.99 -15.58 22.17
CA GLU A 836 -35.05 -16.57 21.94
C GLU A 836 -34.62 -17.61 20.88
N TYR A 837 -33.41 -18.18 21.03
CA TYR A 837 -32.78 -19.04 20.02
C TYR A 837 -33.64 -20.25 19.60
N ILE A 838 -34.45 -20.77 20.53
CA ILE A 838 -35.34 -21.93 20.32
C ILE A 838 -36.44 -21.66 19.27
N LYS A 839 -36.78 -20.39 19.01
CA LYS A 839 -37.74 -20.03 17.96
C LYS A 839 -37.19 -20.24 16.55
N ASN A 840 -35.87 -20.33 16.39
CA ASN A 840 -35.23 -20.53 15.10
C ASN A 840 -35.20 -22.01 14.76
N LYS A 841 -36.24 -22.50 14.06
CA LYS A 841 -36.42 -23.93 13.75
C LYS A 841 -35.95 -24.36 12.36
N GLU A 842 -35.54 -23.42 11.52
CA GLU A 842 -35.26 -23.68 10.12
C GLU A 842 -34.07 -22.88 9.58
N ILE A 843 -33.26 -23.53 8.73
CA ILE A 843 -32.15 -22.94 7.98
C ILE A 843 -32.66 -22.55 6.58
N PRO A 844 -32.63 -21.25 6.21
CA PRO A 844 -33.12 -20.81 4.90
C PRO A 844 -32.09 -20.96 3.78
N ILE A 845 -32.56 -21.36 2.59
CA ILE A 845 -31.86 -21.35 1.30
C ILE A 845 -32.60 -20.42 0.34
N LEU A 846 -31.87 -19.51 -0.31
CA LEU A 846 -32.41 -18.63 -1.35
C LEU A 846 -32.56 -19.40 -2.67
N CYS A 847 -33.71 -19.34 -3.31
CA CYS A 847 -33.92 -19.84 -4.67
C CYS A 847 -33.69 -18.69 -5.68
N LEU A 848 -32.89 -18.95 -6.71
CA LEU A 848 -32.63 -18.04 -7.83
C LEU A 848 -33.27 -18.61 -9.09
N GLY A 849 -34.08 -17.79 -9.76
CA GLY A 849 -34.84 -18.17 -10.96
C GLY A 849 -35.92 -19.25 -10.74
N ASP A 850 -36.89 -19.29 -11.64
CA ASP A 850 -38.06 -20.18 -11.53
C ASP A 850 -37.94 -21.48 -12.35
N ASP A 851 -36.91 -21.62 -13.19
CA ASP A 851 -36.76 -22.79 -14.07
C ASP A 851 -36.06 -23.95 -13.35
N THR A 852 -36.78 -25.06 -13.22
CA THR A 852 -36.32 -26.32 -12.62
C THR A 852 -35.16 -26.98 -13.37
N ARG A 853 -34.92 -26.60 -14.64
CA ARG A 853 -33.82 -27.12 -15.47
C ARG A 853 -32.57 -26.24 -15.41
N SER A 854 -32.65 -25.06 -14.78
CA SER A 854 -31.52 -24.14 -14.72
C SER A 854 -30.40 -24.66 -13.81
N ILE A 855 -29.16 -24.28 -14.13
CA ILE A 855 -27.99 -24.54 -13.28
C ILE A 855 -28.11 -23.94 -11.87
N TYR A 856 -28.84 -22.83 -11.74
CA TYR A 856 -29.15 -22.21 -10.44
C TYR A 856 -30.04 -23.13 -9.58
N HIS A 857 -31.01 -23.81 -10.21
CA HIS A 857 -31.82 -24.82 -9.55
C HIS A 857 -30.97 -26.02 -9.11
N LYS A 858 -30.06 -26.51 -9.98
CA LYS A 858 -29.08 -27.57 -9.66
C LYS A 858 -28.28 -27.22 -8.39
N TYR A 859 -27.71 -26.02 -8.29
CA TYR A 859 -26.92 -25.64 -7.12
C TYR A 859 -27.74 -25.42 -5.85
N LYS A 860 -28.98 -24.97 -5.96
CA LYS A 860 -29.92 -24.92 -4.83
C LYS A 860 -30.19 -26.33 -4.28
N ASP A 861 -30.44 -27.32 -5.13
CA ASP A 861 -30.64 -28.71 -4.67
C ASP A 861 -29.35 -29.36 -4.19
N THR A 862 -28.23 -29.10 -4.86
CA THR A 862 -26.89 -29.52 -4.41
C THR A 862 -26.59 -29.02 -3.00
N LEU A 863 -26.88 -27.74 -2.71
CA LEU A 863 -26.70 -27.18 -1.37
C LEU A 863 -27.60 -27.84 -0.34
N PHE A 864 -28.86 -28.10 -0.68
CA PHE A 864 -29.78 -28.83 0.17
C PHE A 864 -29.24 -30.22 0.52
N ASP A 865 -28.71 -30.95 -0.47
CA ASP A 865 -28.14 -32.28 -0.30
C ASP A 865 -26.88 -32.26 0.57
N PHE A 866 -25.98 -31.29 0.35
CA PHE A 866 -24.81 -31.09 1.21
C PHE A 866 -25.21 -30.81 2.65
N MET A 867 -26.17 -29.91 2.87
CA MET A 867 -26.66 -29.61 4.22
C MET A 867 -27.26 -30.87 4.87
N LYS A 868 -28.05 -31.66 4.15
CA LYS A 868 -28.62 -32.91 4.67
C LYS A 868 -27.55 -33.95 4.99
N ASN A 869 -26.54 -34.11 4.14
CA ASN A 869 -25.41 -34.99 4.41
C ASN A 869 -24.65 -34.54 5.66
N ILE A 870 -24.41 -33.24 5.81
CA ILE A 870 -23.77 -32.66 6.99
C ILE A 870 -24.60 -32.90 8.25
N GLN A 871 -25.92 -32.67 8.20
CA GLN A 871 -26.83 -32.95 9.32
C GLN A 871 -26.77 -34.43 9.72
N SER A 872 -26.80 -35.34 8.74
CA SER A 872 -26.71 -36.79 8.96
C SER A 872 -25.37 -37.21 9.58
N LYS A 873 -24.24 -36.70 9.07
CA LYS A 873 -22.91 -36.94 9.65
C LYS A 873 -22.81 -36.43 11.07
N THR A 874 -23.34 -35.22 11.32
CA THR A 874 -23.32 -34.59 12.63
C THR A 874 -24.14 -35.40 13.63
N ALA A 875 -25.40 -35.72 13.30
CA ALA A 875 -26.25 -36.55 14.13
C ALA A 875 -25.60 -37.92 14.41
N THR A 876 -25.12 -38.61 13.37
CA THR A 876 -24.54 -39.95 13.52
C THR A 876 -23.27 -39.97 14.37
N GLN A 877 -22.37 -38.99 14.19
CA GLN A 877 -21.08 -38.97 14.90
C GLN A 877 -21.19 -38.42 16.31
N MET A 878 -22.12 -37.48 16.56
CA MET A 878 -22.38 -36.95 17.90
C MET A 878 -23.21 -37.91 18.78
N ILE A 879 -24.12 -38.68 18.19
CA ILE A 879 -24.89 -39.72 18.92
C ILE A 879 -24.00 -40.93 19.27
N LYS A 880 -22.93 -41.20 18.49
CA LYS A 880 -22.04 -42.36 18.65
C LYS A 880 -20.72 -42.06 19.38
N GLY A 881 -20.41 -40.82 19.76
CA GLY A 881 -19.20 -40.49 20.53
C GLY A 881 -18.87 -38.99 20.63
N GLU A 882 -17.77 -38.66 21.31
CA GLU A 882 -17.34 -37.27 21.61
C GLU A 882 -16.64 -36.53 20.45
N ARG A 883 -16.75 -37.00 19.20
CA ARG A 883 -15.98 -36.49 18.04
C ARG A 883 -16.81 -35.61 17.11
N LEU A 884 -16.15 -34.65 16.45
CA LEU A 884 -16.76 -33.79 15.43
C LEU A 884 -16.88 -34.51 14.08
N PRO A 885 -17.86 -34.13 13.23
CA PRO A 885 -18.03 -34.76 11.93
C PRO A 885 -16.79 -34.57 11.04
N LYS A 886 -16.29 -35.64 10.44
CA LYS A 886 -15.28 -35.53 9.37
C LYS A 886 -15.91 -34.90 8.13
N LEU A 887 -15.55 -33.66 7.86
CA LEU A 887 -16.03 -32.88 6.72
C LEU A 887 -14.91 -32.65 5.72
N CYS A 888 -15.25 -32.72 4.43
CA CYS A 888 -14.36 -32.24 3.38
C CYS A 888 -14.29 -30.71 3.38
N ALA A 889 -13.45 -30.16 2.51
CA ALA A 889 -13.33 -28.73 2.25
C ALA A 889 -14.69 -28.03 2.04
N MET A 890 -15.45 -28.53 1.07
CA MET A 890 -16.74 -27.97 0.67
C MET A 890 -17.77 -28.08 1.80
N GLU A 891 -17.81 -29.23 2.46
CA GLU A 891 -18.72 -29.45 3.59
C GLU A 891 -18.39 -28.55 4.79
N SER A 892 -17.11 -28.26 5.03
CA SER A 892 -16.69 -27.34 6.09
C SER A 892 -17.17 -25.92 5.81
N ILE A 893 -17.15 -25.48 4.54
CA ILE A 893 -17.68 -24.18 4.11
C ILE A 893 -19.20 -24.13 4.34
N VAL A 894 -19.93 -25.15 3.89
CA VAL A 894 -21.39 -25.23 4.07
C VAL A 894 -21.77 -25.29 5.55
N MET A 895 -21.05 -26.06 6.37
CA MET A 895 -21.24 -26.10 7.82
C MET A 895 -21.06 -24.71 8.45
N MET A 896 -19.99 -23.99 8.07
CA MET A 896 -19.75 -22.65 8.57
C MET A 896 -20.81 -21.65 8.09
N TYR A 897 -21.32 -21.78 6.86
CA TYR A 897 -22.47 -21.01 6.38
C TYR A 897 -23.72 -21.27 7.24
N MET A 898 -24.06 -22.54 7.51
CA MET A 898 -25.21 -22.92 8.37
C MET A 898 -25.07 -22.34 9.79
N ILE A 899 -23.87 -22.40 10.39
CA ILE A 899 -23.60 -21.81 11.70
C ILE A 899 -23.77 -20.29 11.67
N GLN A 900 -23.24 -19.60 10.66
CA GLN A 900 -23.29 -18.13 10.57
C GLN A 900 -24.69 -17.61 10.30
N ILE A 901 -25.36 -18.11 9.26
CA ILE A 901 -26.74 -18.59 9.30
C ILE A 901 -27.55 -18.27 10.56
N MET A 902 -27.58 -19.29 11.41
CA MET A 902 -28.40 -19.36 12.59
C MET A 902 -27.93 -18.44 13.72
N LYS A 903 -26.64 -18.06 13.77
CA LYS A 903 -26.09 -17.19 14.81
C LYS A 903 -26.23 -15.70 14.50
N LYS A 904 -26.07 -15.31 13.23
CA LYS A 904 -25.97 -13.90 12.80
C LYS A 904 -27.14 -13.46 11.92
N GLY A 905 -27.91 -14.38 11.34
CA GLY A 905 -29.01 -14.07 10.42
C GLY A 905 -28.54 -13.18 9.28
N LYS A 906 -29.19 -12.02 9.09
CA LYS A 906 -28.85 -11.07 8.02
C LYS A 906 -27.45 -10.45 8.14
N TYR A 907 -26.81 -10.56 9.30
CA TYR A 907 -25.44 -10.08 9.53
C TYR A 907 -24.36 -11.15 9.28
N SER A 908 -24.72 -12.28 8.65
CA SER A 908 -23.76 -13.31 8.25
C SER A 908 -22.70 -12.73 7.31
N GLU A 909 -21.45 -13.16 7.50
CA GLU A 909 -20.34 -12.73 6.65
C GLU A 909 -20.20 -13.58 5.39
N ILE A 910 -20.48 -14.89 5.52
CA ILE A 910 -20.65 -15.80 4.39
C ILE A 910 -22.11 -15.69 3.94
N THR A 911 -22.31 -15.18 2.72
CA THR A 911 -23.64 -15.05 2.10
C THR A 911 -23.97 -16.29 1.27
N ILE A 912 -25.24 -16.46 0.92
CA ILE A 912 -25.66 -17.54 0.02
C ILE A 912 -25.02 -17.41 -1.37
N MET A 913 -24.80 -16.18 -1.85
CA MET A 913 -24.12 -15.92 -3.12
C MET A 913 -22.66 -16.39 -3.09
N ASP A 914 -21.97 -16.21 -1.96
CA ASP A 914 -20.62 -16.75 -1.78
C ASP A 914 -20.61 -18.28 -1.92
N VAL A 915 -21.60 -18.97 -1.31
CA VAL A 915 -21.72 -20.44 -1.39
C VAL A 915 -22.00 -20.92 -2.81
N TYR A 916 -22.90 -20.27 -3.55
CA TYR A 916 -23.18 -20.65 -4.95
C TYR A 916 -21.99 -20.42 -5.87
N ASN A 917 -21.26 -19.32 -5.71
CA ASN A 917 -20.05 -19.08 -6.48
C ASN A 917 -19.00 -20.18 -6.23
N ILE A 918 -18.83 -20.61 -4.98
CA ILE A 918 -17.91 -21.71 -4.63
C ILE A 918 -18.38 -23.03 -5.25
N MET A 919 -19.67 -23.33 -5.19
CA MET A 919 -20.25 -24.55 -5.80
C MET A 919 -19.96 -24.61 -7.29
N TYR A 920 -20.18 -23.50 -8.00
CA TYR A 920 -19.84 -23.40 -9.41
C TYR A 920 -18.36 -23.69 -9.65
N CYS A 921 -17.46 -23.10 -8.87
CA CYS A 921 -16.04 -23.39 -8.98
C CYS A 921 -15.71 -24.88 -8.73
N TYR A 922 -16.41 -25.55 -7.80
CA TYR A 922 -16.21 -26.99 -7.52
C TYR A 922 -16.68 -27.87 -8.69
N ASP A 923 -17.80 -27.49 -9.31
CA ASP A 923 -18.37 -28.18 -10.48
C ASP A 923 -17.47 -28.03 -11.72
N ASP A 924 -17.01 -26.79 -12.00
CA ASP A 924 -16.13 -26.46 -13.14
C ASP A 924 -14.73 -27.11 -13.04
N CYS A 925 -14.30 -27.52 -11.85
CA CYS A 925 -12.95 -28.04 -11.59
C CYS A 925 -12.91 -29.51 -11.19
N SER A 926 -14.03 -30.23 -11.27
CA SER A 926 -14.17 -31.53 -10.59
C SER A 926 -13.12 -32.57 -10.98
N ASN A 927 -12.64 -32.59 -12.23
CA ASN A 927 -11.63 -33.58 -12.67
C ASN A 927 -10.21 -33.27 -12.19
N SER A 928 -9.95 -32.01 -11.77
CA SER A 928 -8.64 -31.62 -11.21
C SER A 928 -8.54 -31.91 -9.70
N ILE A 929 -9.63 -32.36 -9.08
CA ILE A 929 -9.70 -32.63 -7.65
C ILE A 929 -9.23 -34.06 -7.37
N ASN A 930 -8.34 -34.23 -6.39
CA ASN A 930 -7.90 -35.57 -5.98
C ASN A 930 -9.02 -36.32 -5.24
N HIS A 931 -9.70 -37.24 -5.94
CA HIS A 931 -10.81 -38.04 -5.41
C HIS A 931 -10.44 -38.94 -4.21
N GLN A 932 -9.15 -39.22 -3.97
CA GLN A 932 -8.72 -40.00 -2.79
C GLN A 932 -9.02 -39.28 -1.47
N HIS A 933 -9.23 -37.96 -1.48
CA HIS A 933 -9.58 -37.17 -0.29
C HIS A 933 -11.09 -36.87 -0.17
N HIS A 934 -11.92 -37.52 -1.01
CA HIS A 934 -13.37 -37.36 -1.09
C HIS A 934 -14.13 -38.66 -0.81
N THR A 935 -13.63 -39.50 0.10
CA THR A 935 -14.15 -40.87 0.33
C THR A 935 -15.54 -40.93 0.97
N ASP A 936 -15.94 -39.91 1.74
CA ASP A 936 -17.20 -39.88 2.50
C ASP A 936 -18.03 -38.60 2.25
N CYS A 937 -17.95 -37.99 1.07
CA CYS A 937 -18.68 -36.74 0.78
C CYS A 937 -19.40 -36.80 -0.57
N LEU A 938 -20.35 -35.89 -0.79
CA LEU A 938 -21.14 -35.86 -2.02
C LEU A 938 -20.40 -35.29 -3.23
N CYS A 939 -19.21 -34.70 -3.05
CA CYS A 939 -18.50 -33.98 -4.11
C CYS A 939 -18.27 -34.82 -5.36
N ALA A 940 -17.79 -36.07 -5.22
CA ALA A 940 -17.49 -36.93 -6.37
C ALA A 940 -18.74 -37.41 -7.12
N ASN A 941 -19.91 -37.37 -6.48
CA ASN A 941 -21.17 -37.87 -7.04
C ASN A 941 -22.06 -36.75 -7.60
N ILE A 942 -21.81 -35.49 -7.24
CA ILE A 942 -22.65 -34.35 -7.65
C ILE A 942 -21.94 -33.47 -8.68
N PHE A 943 -20.62 -33.31 -8.53
CA PHE A 943 -19.84 -32.49 -9.44
C PHE A 943 -19.29 -33.35 -10.57
N HIS A 944 -19.69 -33.01 -11.79
CA HIS A 944 -19.28 -33.69 -13.02
C HIS A 944 -18.94 -32.60 -14.02
N GLU A 945 -17.65 -32.50 -14.38
CA GLU A 945 -17.16 -31.53 -15.35
C GLU A 945 -17.93 -31.69 -16.67
N ALA A 946 -18.44 -30.57 -17.21
CA ALA A 946 -18.96 -30.57 -18.57
C ALA A 946 -17.78 -30.57 -19.55
N ASP A 947 -17.76 -31.50 -20.51
CA ASP A 947 -16.71 -31.58 -21.54
C ASP A 947 -16.48 -30.22 -22.24
N ASN A 948 -15.24 -29.72 -22.13
CA ASN A 948 -14.57 -28.67 -22.92
C ASN A 948 -14.97 -27.17 -22.73
N PHE A 949 -14.01 -26.30 -22.40
CA PHE A 949 -13.11 -25.55 -23.33
C PHE A 949 -12.23 -24.55 -22.55
N GLU A 950 -10.99 -24.36 -22.99
CA GLU A 950 -10.10 -23.30 -22.52
C GLU A 950 -10.69 -21.92 -22.82
N GLN A 951 -10.90 -21.07 -21.80
CA GLN A 951 -10.70 -19.61 -21.86
C GLN A 951 -11.04 -18.94 -20.51
N ASN A 952 -10.02 -18.70 -19.69
CA ASN A 952 -9.76 -17.44 -18.97
C ASN A 952 -8.63 -17.66 -17.97
N ALA A 953 -7.51 -16.98 -18.19
CA ALA A 953 -6.33 -17.05 -17.32
C ALA A 953 -6.63 -16.63 -15.85
N SER A 954 -7.72 -15.90 -15.61
CA SER A 954 -8.21 -15.49 -14.28
C SER A 954 -8.79 -16.65 -13.45
N HIS A 955 -9.40 -17.66 -14.07
CA HIS A 955 -10.02 -18.78 -13.34
C HIS A 955 -8.95 -19.74 -12.79
N LYS A 956 -7.78 -19.82 -13.44
CA LYS A 956 -6.67 -20.72 -13.09
C LYS A 956 -6.20 -20.56 -11.64
N GLU A 957 -6.27 -19.37 -11.05
CA GLU A 957 -5.84 -19.12 -9.66
C GLU A 957 -6.83 -19.69 -8.62
N ILE A 958 -8.13 -19.59 -8.92
CA ILE A 958 -9.19 -20.19 -8.11
C ILE A 958 -9.09 -21.72 -8.19
N ARG A 959 -8.97 -22.29 -9.40
CA ARG A 959 -8.78 -23.74 -9.60
C ARG A 959 -7.55 -24.26 -8.84
N SER A 960 -6.43 -23.53 -8.91
CA SER A 960 -5.20 -23.86 -8.16
C SER A 960 -5.40 -23.79 -6.64
N SER A 961 -6.20 -22.82 -6.14
CA SER A 961 -6.53 -22.73 -4.72
C SER A 961 -7.37 -23.90 -4.21
N MET A 962 -8.11 -24.59 -5.07
CA MET A 962 -8.97 -25.72 -4.71
C MET A 962 -8.18 -27.02 -4.54
N VAL A 963 -7.18 -27.25 -5.39
CA VAL A 963 -6.20 -28.36 -5.23
C VAL A 963 -5.37 -28.16 -3.97
N ASN A 964 -4.86 -26.93 -3.74
CA ASN A 964 -4.08 -26.57 -2.55
C ASN A 964 -4.86 -26.73 -1.23
N HIS A 965 -6.19 -26.87 -1.28
CA HIS A 965 -7.01 -26.92 -0.09
C HIS A 965 -6.77 -28.16 0.78
N TYR A 966 -6.58 -29.32 0.14
CA TYR A 966 -6.29 -30.56 0.87
C TYR A 966 -4.87 -30.59 1.40
N GLU A 967 -3.90 -30.10 0.63
CA GLU A 967 -2.53 -29.87 1.12
C GLU A 967 -2.54 -28.94 2.34
N ASN A 968 -3.41 -27.92 2.34
CA ASN A 968 -3.60 -27.04 3.49
C ASN A 968 -4.21 -27.75 4.71
N ILE A 969 -5.17 -28.67 4.54
CA ILE A 969 -5.72 -29.48 5.66
C ILE A 969 -4.63 -30.37 6.27
N GLU A 970 -3.79 -31.00 5.46
CA GLU A 970 -2.64 -31.78 5.95
C GLU A 970 -1.64 -30.89 6.71
N ASN A 971 -1.30 -29.73 6.15
CA ASN A 971 -0.48 -28.73 6.83
C ASN A 971 -1.07 -28.28 8.17
N ILE A 972 -2.39 -28.13 8.27
CA ILE A 972 -3.09 -27.79 9.53
C ILE A 972 -2.93 -28.92 10.55
N LYS A 973 -3.10 -30.17 10.16
CA LYS A 973 -2.86 -31.33 11.06
C LYS A 973 -1.42 -31.37 11.54
N THR A 974 -0.45 -31.16 10.65
CA THR A 974 0.97 -31.05 11.02
C THR A 974 1.22 -29.89 11.98
N MET A 975 0.61 -28.73 11.73
CA MET A 975 0.72 -27.55 12.58
C MET A 975 0.14 -27.81 13.99
N TYR A 976 -1.01 -28.48 14.08
CA TYR A 976 -1.58 -28.90 15.36
C TYR A 976 -0.68 -29.89 16.09
N GLY A 977 -0.14 -30.90 15.40
CA GLY A 977 0.82 -31.83 15.98
C GLY A 977 2.07 -31.11 16.52
N ASN A 978 2.57 -30.10 15.80
CA ASN A 978 3.67 -29.25 16.24
C ASN A 978 3.30 -28.37 17.45
N TYR A 979 2.04 -27.94 17.55
CA TYR A 979 1.51 -27.21 18.72
C TYR A 979 1.51 -28.10 19.96
N VAL A 980 0.98 -29.32 19.86
CA VAL A 980 0.97 -30.31 20.95
C VAL A 980 2.40 -30.61 21.40
N ALA A 981 3.31 -30.87 20.44
CA ALA A 981 4.72 -31.10 20.73
C ALA A 981 5.39 -29.92 21.44
N TYR A 982 5.00 -28.68 21.11
CA TYR A 982 5.51 -27.49 21.80
C TYR A 982 5.04 -27.43 23.25
N ILE A 983 3.75 -27.64 23.52
CA ILE A 983 3.21 -27.66 24.89
C ILE A 983 3.96 -28.71 25.72
N GLN A 984 4.05 -29.94 25.22
CA GLN A 984 4.72 -31.04 25.90
C GLN A 984 6.21 -30.76 26.16
N LYS A 985 6.87 -29.98 25.29
CA LYS A 985 8.29 -29.68 25.42
C LYS A 985 8.58 -28.48 26.32
N PHE A 986 7.77 -27.42 26.25
CA PHE A 986 8.11 -26.11 26.82
C PHE A 986 7.16 -25.66 27.94
N LEU A 987 5.99 -26.26 28.09
CA LEU A 987 5.02 -25.98 29.15
C LEU A 987 4.80 -27.21 30.03
N LYS A 988 5.89 -27.91 30.37
CA LYS A 988 5.91 -29.18 31.11
C LYS A 988 5.29 -29.12 32.51
N ASP A 989 5.26 -27.92 33.09
CA ASP A 989 4.71 -27.68 34.43
C ASP A 989 3.18 -27.73 34.45
N ASP A 990 2.53 -27.78 33.28
CA ASP A 990 1.09 -27.96 33.14
C ASP A 990 0.78 -29.34 32.57
N THR A 991 -0.01 -30.12 33.29
CA THR A 991 -0.37 -31.49 32.89
C THR A 991 -1.58 -31.54 31.95
N GLU A 992 -2.48 -30.54 32.02
CA GLU A 992 -3.71 -30.49 31.20
C GLU A 992 -4.14 -29.04 30.91
N PHE A 993 -4.48 -28.76 29.65
CA PHE A 993 -5.07 -27.48 29.24
C PHE A 993 -6.58 -27.62 29.05
N ILE A 994 -7.32 -26.61 29.50
CA ILE A 994 -8.77 -26.46 29.31
C ILE A 994 -9.00 -25.39 28.26
N TYR A 995 -9.70 -25.73 27.17
CA TYR A 995 -9.95 -24.80 26.07
C TYR A 995 -11.37 -24.23 26.13
N ASN A 996 -11.47 -22.94 25.83
CA ASN A 996 -12.70 -22.17 25.66
C ASN A 996 -12.77 -21.63 24.23
N VAL A 997 -13.92 -21.79 23.58
CA VAL A 997 -14.16 -21.41 22.18
C VAL A 997 -15.18 -20.26 22.13
N TYR A 998 -14.93 -19.26 21.28
CA TYR A 998 -15.73 -18.02 21.17
C TYR A 998 -15.94 -17.32 22.52
N HIS A 999 -14.86 -17.24 23.29
CA HIS A 999 -14.90 -16.80 24.67
C HIS A 999 -14.83 -15.29 24.80
N ASN A 1000 -15.81 -14.69 25.48
CA ASN A 1000 -15.87 -13.24 25.68
C ASN A 1000 -15.15 -12.82 26.96
N VAL A 1001 -14.26 -11.85 26.84
CA VAL A 1001 -13.51 -11.26 27.95
C VAL A 1001 -13.72 -9.75 27.95
N TYR A 1002 -14.08 -9.21 29.11
CA TYR A 1002 -14.25 -7.77 29.30
C TYR A 1002 -13.00 -7.19 29.97
N TYR A 1003 -12.63 -5.98 29.57
CA TYR A 1003 -11.66 -5.19 30.33
C TYR A 1003 -12.32 -4.67 31.61
N GLY A 1004 -11.70 -4.90 32.76
CA GLY A 1004 -12.24 -4.45 34.03
C GLY A 1004 -13.60 -5.10 34.37
N ILE A 1005 -14.42 -4.35 35.10
CA ILE A 1005 -15.83 -4.69 35.35
C ILE A 1005 -16.69 -3.88 34.37
N LYS A 1006 -17.73 -4.51 33.82
CA LYS A 1006 -18.72 -3.83 32.99
C LYS A 1006 -19.35 -2.67 33.78
N ASN A 1007 -19.12 -1.43 33.34
CA ASN A 1007 -19.69 -0.25 33.96
C ASN A 1007 -20.78 0.40 33.05
N GLU A 1008 -21.54 1.33 33.61
CA GLU A 1008 -22.67 1.96 32.92
C GLU A 1008 -22.27 3.02 31.88
N ASN A 1009 -21.03 3.52 31.94
CA ASN A 1009 -20.47 4.52 31.05
C ASN A 1009 -19.74 3.91 29.85
N MET A 1010 -18.99 2.82 30.08
CA MET A 1010 -17.97 2.29 29.19
C MET A 1010 -17.82 0.78 29.38
N SER A 1011 -17.69 0.07 28.27
CA SER A 1011 -17.43 -1.37 28.25
C SER A 1011 -16.59 -1.69 27.03
N ILE A 1012 -15.47 -2.37 27.22
CA ILE A 1012 -14.63 -2.92 26.15
C ILE A 1012 -14.67 -4.44 26.28
N MET A 1013 -15.06 -5.12 25.20
CA MET A 1013 -15.17 -6.59 25.16
C MET A 1013 -14.35 -7.11 23.98
N GLN A 1014 -13.58 -8.16 24.23
CA GLN A 1014 -12.92 -8.95 23.19
C GLN A 1014 -13.49 -10.35 23.16
N SER A 1015 -13.79 -10.84 21.95
CA SER A 1015 -14.18 -12.23 21.73
C SER A 1015 -12.97 -13.00 21.22
N PHE A 1016 -12.45 -13.92 22.01
CA PHE A 1016 -11.37 -14.80 21.63
C PHE A 1016 -11.92 -15.99 20.84
N PRO A 1017 -11.41 -16.27 19.63
CA PRO A 1017 -11.81 -17.46 18.90
C PRO A 1017 -11.51 -18.71 19.73
N ILE A 1018 -10.28 -18.83 20.23
CA ILE A 1018 -9.84 -19.91 21.11
C ILE A 1018 -8.95 -19.31 22.20
N VAL A 1019 -9.21 -19.71 23.44
CA VAL A 1019 -8.31 -19.46 24.57
C VAL A 1019 -8.24 -20.71 25.44
N ALA A 1020 -7.04 -21.19 25.70
CA ALA A 1020 -6.75 -22.29 26.59
C ALA A 1020 -6.16 -21.78 27.90
N HIS A 1021 -6.45 -22.45 29.01
CA HIS A 1021 -5.84 -22.17 30.30
C HIS A 1021 -5.51 -23.46 31.04
N SER A 1022 -4.43 -23.42 31.80
CA SER A 1022 -3.96 -24.47 32.71
C SER A 1022 -3.83 -23.88 34.12
N GLU A 1023 -3.17 -24.56 35.04
CA GLU A 1023 -2.87 -23.99 36.35
C GLU A 1023 -1.95 -22.75 36.24
N ASN A 1024 -0.90 -22.83 35.42
CA ASN A 1024 0.13 -21.81 35.37
C ASN A 1024 0.12 -20.92 34.12
N HIS A 1025 -0.54 -21.36 33.04
CA HIS A 1025 -0.46 -20.69 31.74
C HIS A 1025 -1.83 -20.41 31.11
N VAL A 1026 -1.85 -19.42 30.23
CA VAL A 1026 -2.97 -19.10 29.34
C VAL A 1026 -2.42 -19.01 27.92
N ILE A 1027 -3.03 -19.71 26.98
CA ILE A 1027 -2.67 -19.67 25.56
C ILE A 1027 -3.85 -19.08 24.80
N PHE A 1028 -3.69 -17.94 24.15
CA PHE A 1028 -4.71 -17.41 23.23
C PHE A 1028 -4.23 -17.53 21.78
N PHE A 1029 -5.17 -17.80 20.88
CA PHE A 1029 -4.85 -18.09 19.49
C PHE A 1029 -5.16 -16.92 18.58
N VAL A 1030 -4.21 -16.60 17.70
CA VAL A 1030 -4.35 -15.61 16.63
C VAL A 1030 -4.27 -16.36 15.31
N ILE A 1031 -5.38 -16.43 14.58
CA ILE A 1031 -5.46 -17.12 13.29
C ILE A 1031 -5.37 -16.06 12.19
N LYS A 1032 -4.29 -16.10 11.41
CA LYS A 1032 -4.02 -15.18 10.31
C LYS A 1032 -3.53 -15.98 9.10
N PRO A 1033 -4.37 -16.22 8.08
CA PRO A 1033 -4.02 -16.99 6.89
C PRO A 1033 -2.68 -16.59 6.26
N GLN A 1034 -2.35 -15.29 6.27
CA GLN A 1034 -1.04 -14.77 5.91
C GLN A 1034 -0.43 -13.99 7.08
N PHE A 1035 0.85 -14.18 7.35
CA PHE A 1035 1.63 -13.46 8.35
C PHE A 1035 3.02 -13.11 7.79
N ASN A 1036 3.18 -11.86 7.38
CA ASN A 1036 4.34 -11.38 6.64
C ASN A 1036 4.74 -9.96 7.10
N LYS A 1037 5.74 -9.35 6.43
CA LYS A 1037 6.27 -8.03 6.82
C LYS A 1037 5.25 -6.89 6.72
N LEU A 1038 4.20 -7.01 5.91
CA LEU A 1038 3.19 -5.96 5.71
C LEU A 1038 2.20 -5.91 6.87
N ASN A 1039 1.84 -7.07 7.44
CA ASN A 1039 0.87 -7.14 8.54
C ASN A 1039 1.50 -7.44 9.91
N PHE A 1040 2.84 -7.55 9.97
CA PHE A 1040 3.59 -7.90 11.16
C PHE A 1040 3.22 -7.01 12.36
N ASP A 1041 3.34 -5.69 12.22
CA ASP A 1041 3.12 -4.77 13.32
C ASP A 1041 1.66 -4.81 13.80
N ARG A 1042 0.69 -4.86 12.89
CA ARG A 1042 -0.73 -4.99 13.28
C ARG A 1042 -1.00 -6.27 14.07
N VAL A 1043 -0.45 -7.41 13.63
CA VAL A 1043 -0.61 -8.68 14.36
C VAL A 1043 0.09 -8.63 15.73
N MET A 1044 1.23 -7.95 15.85
CA MET A 1044 1.88 -7.76 17.15
C MET A 1044 1.06 -6.87 18.08
N PHE A 1045 0.43 -5.82 17.57
CA PHE A 1045 -0.54 -5.03 18.34
C PHE A 1045 -1.70 -5.89 18.84
N ASP A 1046 -2.31 -6.72 17.97
CA ASP A 1046 -3.35 -7.67 18.36
C ASP A 1046 -2.85 -8.57 19.50
N VAL A 1047 -1.64 -9.13 19.41
CA VAL A 1047 -1.02 -9.99 20.43
C VAL A 1047 -0.81 -9.26 21.76
N ILE A 1048 -0.26 -8.04 21.73
CA ILE A 1048 0.06 -7.26 22.93
C ILE A 1048 -1.23 -6.88 23.69
N PHE A 1049 -2.21 -6.33 22.98
CA PHE A 1049 -3.47 -5.92 23.59
C PHE A 1049 -4.29 -7.15 24.06
N ASN A 1050 -4.24 -8.27 23.34
CA ASN A 1050 -5.00 -9.48 23.71
C ASN A 1050 -4.48 -10.05 25.04
N ALA A 1051 -3.15 -10.07 25.21
CA ALA A 1051 -2.56 -10.44 26.48
C ALA A 1051 -2.90 -9.44 27.60
N PHE A 1052 -2.98 -8.14 27.28
CA PHE A 1052 -3.35 -7.11 28.24
C PHE A 1052 -4.79 -7.26 28.74
N ILE A 1053 -5.77 -7.50 27.87
CA ILE A 1053 -7.17 -7.66 28.31
C ILE A 1053 -7.37 -8.94 29.13
N LEU A 1054 -6.73 -10.06 28.73
CA LEU A 1054 -6.76 -11.31 29.50
C LEU A 1054 -6.19 -11.13 30.91
N GLY A 1055 -5.08 -10.38 31.03
CA GLY A 1055 -4.44 -10.09 32.33
C GLY A 1055 -5.13 -9.01 33.17
N ASN A 1056 -6.20 -8.38 32.69
CA ASN A 1056 -6.93 -7.31 33.41
C ASN A 1056 -8.47 -7.52 33.36
N CYS A 1057 -8.93 -8.75 33.15
CA CYS A 1057 -10.33 -9.11 33.35
C CYS A 1057 -10.68 -9.12 34.84
N ARG A 1058 -11.92 -8.74 35.18
CA ARG A 1058 -12.40 -8.69 36.58
C ARG A 1058 -13.68 -9.46 36.83
N ASP A 1059 -14.28 -10.07 35.81
CA ASP A 1059 -15.41 -10.98 36.04
C ASP A 1059 -14.94 -12.27 36.73
N GLU A 1060 -15.74 -12.79 37.65
CA GLU A 1060 -15.33 -13.84 38.60
C GLU A 1060 -14.83 -15.12 37.89
N ASN A 1061 -15.51 -15.53 36.81
CA ASN A 1061 -15.16 -16.72 36.06
C ASN A 1061 -13.84 -16.55 35.30
N ASN A 1062 -13.67 -15.43 34.58
CA ASN A 1062 -12.41 -15.17 33.85
C ASN A 1062 -11.25 -14.89 34.78
N LEU A 1063 -11.50 -14.30 35.95
CA LEU A 1063 -10.47 -14.08 36.95
C LEU A 1063 -9.89 -15.41 37.44
N LYS A 1064 -10.73 -16.42 37.71
CA LYS A 1064 -10.27 -17.79 38.02
C LYS A 1064 -9.51 -18.43 36.85
N ARG A 1065 -9.94 -18.18 35.61
CA ARG A 1065 -9.34 -18.78 34.40
C ARG A 1065 -8.00 -18.17 34.02
N PHE A 1066 -7.83 -16.85 34.16
CA PHE A 1066 -6.72 -16.13 33.51
C PHE A 1066 -5.83 -15.32 34.46
N SER A 1067 -6.32 -14.96 35.65
CA SER A 1067 -5.56 -14.11 36.57
C SER A 1067 -4.31 -14.81 37.12
N ASN A 1068 -3.23 -14.06 37.27
CA ASN A 1068 -1.93 -14.51 37.80
C ASN A 1068 -1.26 -15.66 37.03
N LYS A 1069 -1.72 -15.97 35.81
CA LYS A 1069 -1.13 -16.99 34.93
C LYS A 1069 -0.22 -16.36 33.88
N LYS A 1070 0.75 -17.12 33.38
CA LYS A 1070 1.65 -16.71 32.29
C LYS A 1070 0.92 -16.77 30.95
N ILE A 1071 0.79 -15.62 30.29
CA ILE A 1071 0.06 -15.54 29.02
C ILE A 1071 1.02 -15.72 27.83
N VAL A 1072 0.66 -16.63 26.92
CA VAL A 1072 1.36 -16.94 25.68
C VAL A 1072 0.39 -16.76 24.51
N ALA A 1073 0.86 -16.17 23.42
CA ALA A 1073 0.12 -16.11 22.17
C ALA A 1073 0.59 -17.23 21.24
N CYS A 1074 -0.36 -17.93 20.59
CA CYS A 1074 -0.09 -18.90 19.53
C CYS A 1074 -0.64 -18.35 18.21
N ILE A 1075 0.24 -18.05 17.25
CA ILE A 1075 -0.15 -17.58 15.92
C ILE A 1075 -0.15 -18.76 14.95
N PHE A 1076 -1.27 -18.93 14.28
CA PHE A 1076 -1.51 -19.93 13.25
C PHE A 1076 -1.65 -19.24 11.88
N THR A 1077 -0.88 -19.71 10.88
CA THR A 1077 -0.79 -19.10 9.54
C THR A 1077 -0.48 -20.15 8.47
N PHE A 1078 -0.97 -19.99 7.23
CA PHE A 1078 -0.58 -20.85 6.11
C PHE A 1078 0.85 -20.60 5.62
N ASP A 1079 1.51 -19.56 6.13
CA ASP A 1079 2.90 -19.24 5.78
C ASP A 1079 3.92 -20.11 6.55
N SER A 1080 3.46 -20.96 7.48
CA SER A 1080 4.32 -21.90 8.20
C SER A 1080 3.57 -23.18 8.54
N ASN A 1081 4.26 -24.32 8.54
CA ASN A 1081 3.76 -25.56 9.12
C ASN A 1081 4.04 -25.67 10.63
N ARG A 1082 4.68 -24.66 11.23
CA ARG A 1082 4.95 -24.59 12.67
C ARG A 1082 4.19 -23.41 13.29
N PRO A 1083 3.50 -23.62 14.43
CA PRO A 1083 2.93 -22.52 15.19
C PRO A 1083 4.00 -21.54 15.65
N ILE A 1084 3.64 -20.26 15.67
CA ILE A 1084 4.52 -19.20 16.12
C ILE A 1084 4.08 -18.78 17.52
N PHE A 1085 4.92 -19.04 18.52
CA PHE A 1085 4.65 -18.66 19.90
C PHE A 1085 5.29 -17.32 20.24
N CYS A 1086 4.49 -16.41 20.79
CA CYS A 1086 4.94 -15.11 21.27
C CYS A 1086 4.65 -14.97 22.77
N ASN A 1087 5.61 -14.44 23.53
CA ASN A 1087 5.38 -14.05 24.91
C ASN A 1087 5.41 -12.51 25.00
N PRO A 1088 4.24 -11.84 24.94
CA PRO A 1088 4.17 -10.37 24.88
C PRO A 1088 4.64 -9.67 26.15
N LYS A 1089 4.68 -10.37 27.31
CA LYS A 1089 4.97 -9.78 28.63
C LYS A 1089 4.29 -8.43 28.87
N SER A 1090 3.06 -8.25 28.35
CA SER A 1090 2.32 -6.98 28.37
C SER A 1090 2.10 -6.43 29.78
N TYR A 1091 2.13 -7.30 30.80
CA TYR A 1091 2.11 -6.93 32.21
C TYR A 1091 3.25 -5.98 32.63
N LYS A 1092 4.39 -5.97 31.92
CA LYS A 1092 5.51 -5.06 32.18
C LYS A 1092 5.28 -3.64 31.66
N HIS A 1093 4.30 -3.47 30.76
CA HIS A 1093 4.04 -2.22 30.04
C HIS A 1093 2.58 -1.77 30.22
N LYS A 1094 1.95 -2.13 31.36
CA LYS A 1094 0.53 -1.84 31.62
C LYS A 1094 0.22 -0.35 31.52
N ASP A 1095 1.12 0.53 31.95
CA ASP A 1095 0.87 1.97 31.94
C ASP A 1095 0.79 2.54 30.52
N ILE A 1096 1.64 2.06 29.61
CA ILE A 1096 1.57 2.40 28.17
C ILE A 1096 0.22 1.97 27.59
N LEU A 1097 -0.21 0.75 27.88
CA LEU A 1097 -1.47 0.22 27.34
C LEU A 1097 -2.70 0.90 27.97
N LYS A 1098 -2.66 1.22 29.27
CA LYS A 1098 -3.69 2.04 29.94
C LYS A 1098 -3.77 3.44 29.33
N LYS A 1099 -2.63 4.07 29.00
CA LYS A 1099 -2.58 5.35 28.27
C LYS A 1099 -3.28 5.24 26.91
N CYS A 1100 -3.02 4.20 26.13
CA CYS A 1100 -3.72 3.98 24.85
C CYS A 1100 -5.25 3.89 25.01
N LEU A 1101 -5.72 3.17 26.04
CA LEU A 1101 -7.15 3.10 26.35
C LEU A 1101 -7.73 4.48 26.75
N LYS A 1102 -7.00 5.24 27.58
CA LYS A 1102 -7.41 6.59 28.01
C LYS A 1102 -7.61 7.50 26.81
N GLU A 1103 -6.59 7.61 25.98
CA GLU A 1103 -6.63 8.49 24.81
C GLU A 1103 -7.72 8.10 23.83
N TYR A 1104 -7.90 6.79 23.57
CA TYR A 1104 -9.00 6.31 22.71
C TYR A 1104 -10.38 6.72 23.25
N LEU A 1105 -10.65 6.47 24.53
CA LEU A 1105 -11.95 6.76 25.13
C LEU A 1105 -12.22 8.26 25.17
N MET A 1106 -11.22 9.06 25.56
CA MET A 1106 -11.32 10.52 25.55
C MET A 1106 -11.61 11.04 24.14
N ASN A 1107 -10.81 10.63 23.15
CA ASN A 1107 -10.96 11.06 21.77
C ASN A 1107 -12.34 10.67 21.19
N LYS A 1108 -12.78 9.45 21.44
CA LYS A 1108 -14.06 8.93 20.91
C LYS A 1108 -15.26 9.69 21.46
N TYR A 1109 -15.31 9.92 22.77
CA TYR A 1109 -16.48 10.53 23.39
C TYR A 1109 -16.51 12.05 23.21
N ALA A 1110 -15.37 12.74 23.40
CA ALA A 1110 -15.28 14.19 23.27
C ALA A 1110 -15.72 14.70 21.89
N LYS A 1111 -15.38 13.97 20.81
CA LYS A 1111 -15.80 14.29 19.44
C LYS A 1111 -17.32 14.34 19.22
N ASN A 1112 -18.11 13.71 20.11
CA ASN A 1112 -19.57 13.70 20.00
C ASN A 1112 -20.25 14.72 20.94
N HIS A 1113 -19.50 15.47 21.75
CA HIS A 1113 -20.09 16.40 22.73
C HIS A 1113 -20.81 17.58 22.09
N GLU A 1114 -20.34 18.07 20.94
CA GLU A 1114 -21.02 19.14 20.19
C GLU A 1114 -22.43 18.73 19.75
N MET A 1115 -22.61 17.46 19.41
CA MET A 1115 -23.91 16.92 19.04
C MET A 1115 -24.82 16.70 20.25
N VAL A 1116 -24.26 16.41 21.42
CA VAL A 1116 -25.00 16.44 22.69
C VAL A 1116 -25.49 17.86 22.99
N TYR A 1117 -24.68 18.88 22.68
CA TYR A 1117 -25.11 20.29 22.77
C TYR A 1117 -26.22 20.61 21.76
N ASN A 1118 -26.09 20.18 20.50
CA ASN A 1118 -27.13 20.41 19.49
C ASN A 1118 -28.46 19.71 19.86
N PHE A 1119 -28.39 18.52 20.47
CA PHE A 1119 -29.55 17.84 21.04
C PHE A 1119 -30.21 18.69 22.13
N TYR A 1120 -29.42 19.23 23.05
CA TYR A 1120 -29.91 20.16 24.08
C TYR A 1120 -30.58 21.40 23.46
N GLU A 1121 -29.95 22.06 22.49
CA GLU A 1121 -30.49 23.24 21.82
C GLU A 1121 -31.81 22.94 21.07
N TYR A 1122 -31.90 21.79 20.41
CA TYR A 1122 -33.14 21.37 19.74
C TYR A 1122 -34.29 21.26 20.74
N TYR A 1123 -34.11 20.56 21.86
CA TYR A 1123 -35.16 20.40 22.85
C TYR A 1123 -35.39 21.67 23.67
N LYS A 1124 -34.39 22.56 23.81
CA LYS A 1124 -34.57 23.93 24.34
C LYS A 1124 -35.58 24.72 23.51
N ASN A 1125 -35.49 24.62 22.18
CA ASN A 1125 -36.37 25.34 21.25
C ASN A 1125 -37.75 24.71 21.07
N ASN A 1126 -37.92 23.41 21.40
CA ASN A 1126 -39.16 22.65 21.20
C ASN A 1126 -39.87 22.27 22.52
N ALA A 1127 -39.32 22.61 23.68
CA ALA A 1127 -39.91 22.30 24.97
C ALA A 1127 -41.29 22.98 25.13
N PRO A 1128 -42.31 22.30 25.72
CA PRO A 1128 -43.58 22.93 26.04
C PRO A 1128 -43.40 24.12 26.99
N GLN A 1129 -44.21 25.17 26.81
CA GLN A 1129 -44.19 26.35 27.68
C GLN A 1129 -44.32 25.95 29.16
N ASN A 1130 -43.52 26.56 30.04
CA ASN A 1130 -43.42 26.28 31.48
C ASN A 1130 -42.80 24.94 31.90
N THR A 1131 -42.11 24.23 30.99
CA THR A 1131 -41.34 23.02 31.34
C THR A 1131 -39.86 23.38 31.59
N ASN A 1132 -39.25 22.84 32.65
CA ASN A 1132 -37.80 22.95 32.82
C ASN A 1132 -37.09 22.21 31.67
N VAL A 1133 -36.32 22.94 30.84
CA VAL A 1133 -35.66 22.40 29.65
C VAL A 1133 -34.76 21.20 29.98
N ILE A 1134 -34.03 21.27 31.10
CA ILE A 1134 -33.13 20.19 31.54
C ILE A 1134 -33.93 18.96 31.96
N GLU A 1135 -35.06 19.14 32.63
CA GLU A 1135 -35.98 18.04 32.97
C GLU A 1135 -36.59 17.41 31.72
N TYR A 1136 -36.98 18.22 30.74
CA TYR A 1136 -37.49 17.76 29.45
C TYR A 1136 -36.44 16.93 28.68
N VAL A 1137 -35.21 17.43 28.56
CA VAL A 1137 -34.08 16.71 27.95
C VAL A 1137 -33.77 15.41 28.70
N ASN A 1138 -33.79 15.41 30.04
CA ASN A 1138 -33.60 14.20 30.82
C ASN A 1138 -34.71 13.18 30.57
N ASN A 1139 -35.97 13.59 30.50
CA ASN A 1139 -37.09 12.70 30.20
C ASN A 1139 -36.95 12.06 28.81
N GLU A 1140 -36.54 12.85 27.80
CA GLU A 1140 -36.24 12.35 26.47
C GLU A 1140 -35.11 11.32 26.48
N LEU A 1141 -34.01 11.57 27.21
CA LEU A 1141 -32.91 10.63 27.41
C LEU A 1141 -33.30 9.33 28.14
N MET A 1142 -34.45 9.32 28.83
CA MET A 1142 -34.97 8.14 29.54
C MET A 1142 -35.87 7.27 28.65
N LEU A 1143 -36.22 7.73 27.44
CA LEU A 1143 -36.93 6.92 26.45
C LEU A 1143 -36.10 5.70 26.00
N ASN A 1144 -36.80 4.64 25.57
CA ASN A 1144 -36.19 3.35 25.19
C ASN A 1144 -35.10 3.48 24.10
N ASN A 1145 -35.14 4.54 23.29
CA ASN A 1145 -34.21 4.77 22.19
C ASN A 1145 -32.79 5.14 22.66
N TYR A 1146 -32.61 5.56 23.91
CA TYR A 1146 -31.32 6.07 24.43
C TYR A 1146 -30.66 5.19 25.51
N LYS A 1147 -31.10 3.93 25.68
CA LYS A 1147 -30.54 2.98 26.66
C LYS A 1147 -29.05 2.66 26.51
N LYS A 1148 -28.45 2.94 25.35
CA LYS A 1148 -27.05 2.65 25.05
C LYS A 1148 -26.10 3.82 25.35
N ILE A 1149 -26.65 5.00 25.62
CA ILE A 1149 -25.87 6.20 25.90
C ILE A 1149 -25.08 6.03 27.21
N PRO A 1150 -23.80 6.44 27.27
CA PRO A 1150 -23.04 6.49 28.51
C PRO A 1150 -23.74 7.29 29.61
N MET A 1151 -23.78 6.74 30.82
CA MET A 1151 -24.48 7.35 31.94
C MET A 1151 -23.94 8.74 32.34
N TYR A 1152 -22.67 9.05 32.05
CA TYR A 1152 -22.06 10.34 32.36
C TYR A 1152 -22.76 11.51 31.66
N ILE A 1153 -23.33 11.29 30.46
CA ILE A 1153 -24.11 12.30 29.74
C ILE A 1153 -25.39 12.61 30.52
N LYS A 1154 -26.07 11.58 31.04
CA LYS A 1154 -27.25 11.75 31.89
C LYS A 1154 -26.92 12.42 33.21
N HIS A 1155 -25.83 12.00 33.86
CA HIS A 1155 -25.35 12.62 35.10
C HIS A 1155 -24.97 14.08 34.89
N PHE A 1156 -24.37 14.41 33.76
CA PHE A 1156 -24.07 15.78 33.38
C PHE A 1156 -25.36 16.62 33.32
N PHE A 1157 -26.37 16.22 32.55
CA PHE A 1157 -27.66 16.94 32.50
C PHE A 1157 -28.36 16.99 33.86
N THR A 1158 -28.28 15.95 34.68
CA THR A 1158 -28.82 15.96 36.05
C THR A 1158 -28.12 17.02 36.92
N GLY A 1159 -26.81 17.19 36.76
CA GLY A 1159 -26.03 18.23 37.44
C GLY A 1159 -26.29 19.65 36.97
N LEU A 1160 -27.00 19.83 35.84
CA LEU A 1160 -27.37 21.14 35.30
C LEU A 1160 -28.76 21.62 35.75
N LYS A 1161 -29.49 20.84 36.56
CA LYS A 1161 -30.90 21.07 36.90
C LYS A 1161 -31.23 22.48 37.40
N ASP A 1162 -30.26 23.15 38.04
CA ASP A 1162 -30.40 24.48 38.65
C ASP A 1162 -29.83 25.63 37.79
N LYS A 1163 -29.35 25.37 36.56
CA LYS A 1163 -28.78 26.39 35.66
C LYS A 1163 -29.70 26.63 34.45
N PRO A 1164 -30.34 27.81 34.33
CA PRO A 1164 -31.30 28.08 33.26
C PRO A 1164 -30.62 28.29 31.89
N GLU A 1165 -29.37 28.75 31.85
CA GLU A 1165 -28.60 28.92 30.61
C GLU A 1165 -27.11 28.60 30.82
N ILE A 1166 -26.50 27.98 29.81
CA ILE A 1166 -25.09 27.63 29.76
C ILE A 1166 -24.58 27.96 28.36
N LEU A 1167 -23.47 28.71 28.28
CA LEU A 1167 -22.79 28.99 27.02
C LEU A 1167 -22.22 27.70 26.44
N LYS A 1168 -22.22 27.56 25.10
CA LYS A 1168 -21.70 26.37 24.42
C LYS A 1168 -20.31 25.94 24.91
N ILE A 1169 -19.40 26.90 25.11
CA ILE A 1169 -18.04 26.63 25.59
C ILE A 1169 -18.08 25.99 27.00
N ASP A 1170 -18.79 26.60 27.94
CA ASP A 1170 -18.92 26.10 29.31
C ASP A 1170 -19.63 24.74 29.38
N PHE A 1171 -20.57 24.48 28.47
CA PHE A 1171 -21.25 23.19 28.34
C PHE A 1171 -20.26 22.10 27.97
N LEU A 1172 -19.48 22.34 26.92
CA LEU A 1172 -18.50 21.37 26.39
C LEU A 1172 -17.38 21.13 27.40
N ASP A 1173 -16.89 22.17 28.08
CA ASP A 1173 -15.83 22.03 29.08
C ASP A 1173 -16.29 21.21 30.30
N GLN A 1174 -17.48 21.49 30.83
CA GLN A 1174 -18.05 20.70 31.93
C GLN A 1174 -18.32 19.25 31.51
N LEU A 1175 -18.85 19.01 30.31
CA LEU A 1175 -19.10 17.65 29.81
C LEU A 1175 -17.80 16.85 29.61
N ASN A 1176 -16.73 17.51 29.13
CA ASN A 1176 -15.40 16.92 29.02
C ASN A 1176 -14.80 16.57 30.39
N LYS A 1177 -15.01 17.39 31.41
CA LYS A 1177 -14.58 17.08 32.79
C LYS A 1177 -15.29 15.85 33.35
N TYR A 1178 -16.61 15.75 33.17
CA TYR A 1178 -17.37 14.56 33.54
C TYR A 1178 -16.87 13.30 32.81
N LEU A 1179 -16.53 13.43 31.53
CA LEU A 1179 -15.94 12.34 30.74
C LEU A 1179 -14.59 11.91 31.34
N GLU A 1180 -13.69 12.85 31.61
CA GLU A 1180 -12.34 12.57 32.14
C GLU A 1180 -12.41 11.79 33.45
N GLU A 1181 -13.23 12.23 34.41
CA GLU A 1181 -13.42 11.53 35.68
C GLU A 1181 -13.90 10.08 35.50
N LYS A 1182 -14.81 9.83 34.54
CA LYS A 1182 -15.33 8.47 34.29
C LYS A 1182 -14.36 7.61 33.49
N VAL A 1183 -13.53 8.18 32.63
CA VAL A 1183 -12.46 7.46 31.93
C VAL A 1183 -11.39 7.04 32.94
N ASP A 1184 -10.95 7.95 33.82
CA ASP A 1184 -9.93 7.65 34.82
C ASP A 1184 -10.38 6.56 35.79
N GLY A 1185 -11.63 6.62 36.27
CA GLY A 1185 -12.20 5.57 37.11
C GLY A 1185 -12.45 4.24 36.38
N PHE A 1186 -12.53 4.23 35.04
CA PHE A 1186 -12.63 2.97 34.27
C PHE A 1186 -11.26 2.32 34.04
N ILE A 1187 -10.19 3.12 33.99
CA ILE A 1187 -8.83 2.66 33.69
C ILE A 1187 -8.06 2.28 34.95
N SER A 1188 -8.38 2.89 36.09
CA SER A 1188 -7.86 2.50 37.40
C SER A 1188 -8.15 1.02 37.69
#